data_AF-A0A8E2D751-F1
#
_entry.id   AF-A0A8E2D751-F1
#
_cell.length_a   1.000
_cell.length_b   1.000
_cell.length_c   1.000
_cell.angle_alpha   90.00
_cell.angle_beta   90.00
_cell.angle_gamma   90.00
#
_symmetry.space_group_name_H-M   'P 1'
#
loop_
_entity.id
_entity.type
_entity.pdbx_description
1 polymer ?
#
loop_
_entity_poly.entity_id
_entity_poly.type
_entity_poly.pdbx_seq_one_letter_code
_entity_poly.pdbx_strand_id
1 'polypeptide(L)'
;MELNKNFADGIWSKEVNVRDFVMRNITPYDGDASFLAGPTERTKRIWSVCLAALAQERANNGVRSIDNKTVSTISSHKAGYIDKENELIVGLQTDELLRRAIKPFGGINVVAKACSENGLEVDEKVKDIFTHYRKTHNDGVFDVYNDEIRSFRSLGFLTGLPDNYARGRIIGDYRRLALYGLDRLIEAKKQDLANLTGPMTEARIRLREEVSDQIKALKEIKVLGEYYGLDLTRPAYTAQEAVQWVYMAYLAAVKEQDGAAMSLGNVSSFLDIYIEHDLKNGTIDESFAQELIDQFVIKLRMVRHLRMNSYNEIFAGDPTWVTESIGGRLNDGRHKVTKTSFRFLQTLYNLGPSPEPNMTVLWSPQLPEGFKNFCAQVSIDTSSVQYENDDLMRDIRHSDDYGIACCVSFQDIGRQIQFFGARTNLAKALLLAINGGRCENTGTVMVKDIPQLNSDVLDYEEVMANYKKVLKEIARVYNDAMNIIHYMHDKYYYEKAQMAFIDTNPRINLAYGAAGLSIVADSLSAIKYAKVKAKRNDIGLTEGFDIEGEFPYYGNDDDRVDSMAVGITQYFSDLLNELPVYKNARPTLSILTITSNVMYGKKTGATPDGRLKGVAFAPGANPMHGRDEKGAIASLSSVSKINYDDAQDGVSNTFSIVPRSLGVTPEDRVDNLVSMMDGYFSKKAHHLNVNVLNRAMLEDAMEHPENYPQLTIRVSGYAVNFVRLSREHQLEVLSRSFHERF
;
A
#
# COMPACT_ATOMS: atom_id res chain seq x y z
N MET A 1 11.35 33.32 14.07
CA MET A 1 12.06 32.21 13.39
C MET A 1 12.62 32.74 12.09
N GLU A 2 13.85 32.37 11.70
CA GLU A 2 14.50 32.86 10.47
C GLU A 2 13.68 32.54 9.20
N LEU A 3 12.95 31.42 9.19
CA LEU A 3 12.07 31.03 8.07
C LEU A 3 10.96 32.05 7.75
N ASN A 4 10.46 32.80 8.74
CA ASN A 4 9.42 33.82 8.51
C ASN A 4 9.93 35.02 7.70
N LYS A 5 11.25 35.12 7.45
CA LYS A 5 11.82 36.09 6.52
C LYS A 5 11.69 35.65 5.06
N ASN A 6 11.53 34.35 4.82
CA ASN A 6 11.55 33.72 3.50
C ASN A 6 10.17 33.20 3.06
N PHE A 7 9.29 32.88 4.00
CA PHE A 7 7.97 32.29 3.76
C PHE A 7 6.85 33.10 4.42
N ALA A 8 5.65 33.00 3.84
CA ALA A 8 4.44 33.63 4.36
C ALA A 8 4.10 33.09 5.76
N ASP A 9 4.05 34.01 6.73
CA ASP A 9 3.76 33.70 8.13
C ASP A 9 2.33 33.14 8.32
N GLY A 10 2.11 32.41 9.42
CA GLY A 10 0.87 31.70 9.66
C GLY A 10 0.76 31.07 11.04
N ILE A 11 -0.18 30.12 11.17
CA ILE A 11 -0.32 29.27 12.36
C ILE A 11 0.90 28.36 12.48
N TRP A 12 1.45 27.91 11.35
CA TRP A 12 2.63 27.05 11.29
C TRP A 12 3.86 27.63 11.99
N SER A 13 3.99 28.95 12.15
CA SER A 13 5.13 29.55 12.87
C SER A 13 4.98 29.50 14.40
N LYS A 14 3.78 29.16 14.90
CA LYS A 14 3.43 29.11 16.33
C LYS A 14 3.29 27.66 16.82
N GLU A 15 2.69 26.80 16.03
CA GLU A 15 2.47 25.38 16.33
C GLU A 15 2.90 24.47 15.17
N VAL A 16 3.06 23.17 15.45
CA VAL A 16 3.44 22.18 14.43
C VAL A 16 2.25 21.97 13.48
N ASN A 17 2.24 22.67 12.36
CA ASN A 17 1.15 22.68 11.39
C ASN A 17 1.67 22.76 9.96
N VAL A 18 2.05 21.62 9.37
CA VAL A 18 2.60 21.56 8.00
C VAL A 18 1.54 21.94 6.95
N ARG A 19 0.28 21.55 7.17
CA ARG A 19 -0.83 21.93 6.27
C ARG A 19 -0.94 23.44 6.11
N ASP A 20 -0.90 24.21 7.19
CA ASP A 20 -0.97 25.68 7.12
C ASP A 20 0.25 26.27 6.38
N PHE A 21 1.45 25.71 6.57
CA PHE A 21 2.62 26.09 5.80
C PHE A 21 2.44 25.84 4.29
N VAL A 22 1.99 24.63 3.92
CA VAL A 22 1.76 24.26 2.52
C VAL A 22 0.70 25.16 1.89
N MET A 23 -0.47 25.29 2.53
CA MET A 23 -1.58 26.09 2.02
C MET A 23 -1.19 27.56 1.77
N ARG A 24 -0.32 28.13 2.63
CA ARG A 24 0.12 29.54 2.49
C ARG A 24 1.22 29.76 1.47
N ASN A 25 2.09 28.78 1.26
CA ASN A 25 3.34 28.97 0.50
C ASN A 25 3.41 28.18 -0.81
N ILE A 26 2.46 27.28 -1.07
CA ILE A 26 2.40 26.56 -2.34
C ILE A 26 2.27 27.53 -3.53
N THR A 27 3.02 27.26 -4.59
CA THR A 27 2.89 27.94 -5.89
C THR A 27 2.28 26.93 -6.88
N PRO A 28 0.95 26.96 -7.13
CA PRO A 28 0.34 26.13 -8.15
C PRO A 28 0.99 26.35 -9.51
N TYR A 29 1.21 25.27 -10.27
CA TYR A 29 1.78 25.31 -11.62
C TYR A 29 0.78 24.83 -12.67
N ASP A 30 0.33 25.74 -13.53
CA ASP A 30 -0.65 25.49 -14.61
C ASP A 30 -0.02 25.06 -15.94
N GLY A 31 1.32 25.04 -16.02
CA GLY A 31 2.04 24.73 -17.26
C GLY A 31 2.11 23.24 -17.59
N ASP A 32 3.05 22.89 -18.47
CA ASP A 32 3.26 21.54 -18.99
C ASP A 32 4.66 20.99 -18.63
N ALA A 33 5.02 19.85 -19.21
CA ALA A 33 6.28 19.16 -18.96
C ALA A 33 7.51 19.79 -19.64
N SER A 34 7.36 20.88 -20.41
CA SER A 34 8.44 21.43 -21.25
C SER A 34 9.65 21.98 -20.48
N PHE A 35 9.48 22.30 -19.19
CA PHE A 35 10.56 22.81 -18.35
C PHE A 35 11.49 21.72 -17.80
N LEU A 36 11.12 20.44 -17.89
CA LEU A 36 11.82 19.35 -17.22
C LEU A 36 13.26 19.17 -17.73
N ALA A 37 14.17 18.91 -16.79
CA ALA A 37 15.57 18.61 -17.09
C ALA A 37 15.86 17.10 -17.11
N GLY A 38 16.81 16.69 -17.95
CA GLY A 38 17.33 15.32 -17.96
C GLY A 38 18.28 15.05 -16.78
N PRO A 39 18.72 13.78 -16.60
CA PRO A 39 19.58 13.42 -15.48
C PRO A 39 20.98 13.99 -15.62
N THR A 40 21.53 14.51 -14.53
CA THR A 40 22.93 14.96 -14.44
C THR A 40 23.91 13.78 -14.51
N GLU A 41 25.20 14.07 -14.78
CA GLU A 41 26.25 13.04 -14.78
C GLU A 41 26.44 12.38 -13.40
N ARG A 42 26.29 13.14 -12.30
CA ARG A 42 26.33 12.56 -10.94
C ARG A 42 25.18 11.58 -10.74
N THR A 43 23.96 11.94 -11.17
CA THR A 43 22.79 11.06 -11.10
C THR A 43 22.99 9.79 -11.91
N LYS A 44 23.46 9.89 -13.16
CA LYS A 44 23.77 8.73 -14.00
C LYS A 44 24.82 7.83 -13.35
N ARG A 45 25.86 8.42 -12.76
CA ARG A 45 26.92 7.67 -12.07
C ARG A 45 26.37 6.90 -10.86
N ILE A 46 25.64 7.57 -9.96
CA ILE A 46 25.01 6.92 -8.79
C ILE A 46 24.06 5.81 -9.26
N TRP A 47 23.22 6.11 -10.26
CA TRP A 47 22.24 5.14 -10.75
C TRP A 47 22.89 3.91 -11.39
N SER A 48 24.02 4.06 -12.08
CA SER A 48 24.74 2.92 -12.64
C SER A 48 25.29 1.98 -11.55
N VAL A 49 25.76 2.51 -10.42
CA VAL A 49 26.14 1.72 -9.24
C VAL A 49 24.93 0.97 -8.67
N CYS A 50 23.77 1.64 -8.56
CA CYS A 50 22.52 1.00 -8.15
C CYS A 50 22.10 -0.13 -9.09
N LEU A 51 22.14 0.08 -10.40
CA LEU A 51 21.78 -0.94 -11.39
C LEU A 51 22.67 -2.18 -11.29
N ALA A 52 23.99 -1.98 -11.09
CA ALA A 52 24.92 -3.09 -10.84
C ALA A 52 24.59 -3.84 -9.54
N ALA A 53 24.28 -3.13 -8.45
CA ALA A 53 23.88 -3.73 -7.19
C ALA A 53 22.53 -4.48 -7.29
N LEU A 54 21.57 -3.96 -8.05
CA LEU A 54 20.29 -4.63 -8.33
C LEU A 54 20.48 -5.88 -9.21
N ALA A 55 21.43 -5.86 -10.14
CA ALA A 55 21.79 -7.06 -10.90
C ALA A 55 22.37 -8.15 -10.00
N GLN A 56 23.23 -7.78 -9.04
CA GLN A 56 23.72 -8.70 -8.01
C GLN A 56 22.58 -9.22 -7.12
N GLU A 57 21.64 -8.36 -6.70
CA GLU A 57 20.45 -8.75 -5.95
C GLU A 57 19.65 -9.82 -6.71
N ARG A 58 19.40 -9.61 -8.02
CA ARG A 58 18.71 -10.59 -8.86
C ARG A 58 19.47 -11.91 -9.00
N ALA A 59 20.79 -11.85 -9.20
CA ALA A 59 21.64 -13.05 -9.30
C ALA A 59 21.67 -13.85 -7.99
N ASN A 60 21.45 -13.20 -6.85
CA ASN A 60 21.40 -13.80 -5.52
C ASN A 60 19.97 -14.07 -5.04
N ASN A 61 19.07 -14.52 -5.93
CA ASN A 61 17.67 -14.86 -5.61
C ASN A 61 16.87 -13.74 -4.92
N GLY A 62 17.19 -12.48 -5.23
CA GLY A 62 16.46 -11.33 -4.73
C GLY A 62 17.03 -10.69 -3.45
N VAL A 63 18.13 -11.19 -2.88
CA VAL A 63 18.78 -10.57 -1.71
C VAL A 63 20.27 -10.37 -1.97
N ARG A 64 20.74 -9.11 -2.00
CA ARG A 64 22.17 -8.82 -2.22
C ARG A 64 23.04 -9.24 -1.03
N SER A 65 22.68 -8.80 0.19
CA SER A 65 23.35 -9.18 1.44
C SER A 65 22.45 -8.93 2.65
N ILE A 66 22.79 -9.53 3.80
CA ILE A 66 22.04 -9.43 5.05
C ILE A 66 23.01 -9.06 6.19
N ASP A 67 22.60 -8.17 7.09
CA ASP A 67 23.22 -8.03 8.42
C ASP A 67 22.46 -8.90 9.42
N ASN A 68 22.99 -10.10 9.69
CA ASN A 68 22.42 -11.10 10.58
C ASN A 68 22.87 -10.97 12.05
N LYS A 69 23.59 -9.89 12.39
CA LYS A 69 24.19 -9.71 13.73
C LYS A 69 23.67 -8.47 14.46
N THR A 70 23.36 -7.41 13.73
CA THR A 70 22.94 -6.13 14.32
C THR A 70 21.42 -6.01 14.37
N VAL A 71 20.86 -5.91 15.57
CA VAL A 71 19.45 -5.55 15.76
C VAL A 71 19.24 -4.11 15.28
N SER A 72 18.43 -3.93 14.22
CA SER A 72 18.21 -2.61 13.64
C SER A 72 17.46 -1.69 14.59
N THR A 73 17.99 -0.48 14.79
CA THR A 73 17.35 0.66 15.43
C THR A 73 17.58 1.91 14.58
N ILE A 74 17.10 3.08 15.01
CA ILE A 74 17.31 4.34 14.27
C ILE A 74 18.81 4.64 14.09
N SER A 75 19.63 4.35 15.10
CA SER A 75 21.06 4.70 15.14
C SER A 75 22.01 3.49 15.28
N SER A 76 21.54 2.26 15.02
CA SER A 76 22.34 1.03 15.14
C SER A 76 23.48 0.96 14.11
N HIS A 77 23.18 1.31 12.86
CA HIS A 77 24.13 1.28 11.75
C HIS A 77 24.76 2.65 11.54
N LYS A 78 26.06 2.66 11.22
CA LYS A 78 26.79 3.87 10.81
C LYS A 78 26.37 4.33 9.41
N ALA A 79 26.93 5.45 8.96
CA ALA A 79 26.64 5.98 7.64
C ALA A 79 27.10 5.05 6.52
N GLY A 80 26.20 4.73 5.60
CA GLY A 80 26.46 4.03 4.34
C GLY A 80 26.21 4.95 3.15
N TYR A 81 26.97 4.76 2.08
CA TYR A 81 26.95 5.61 0.88
C TYR A 81 26.87 4.75 -0.38
N ILE A 82 26.28 5.30 -1.45
CA ILE A 82 26.31 4.69 -2.79
C ILE A 82 27.58 5.12 -3.50
N ASP A 83 27.83 6.43 -3.53
CA ASP A 83 29.01 7.08 -4.08
C ASP A 83 29.10 8.46 -3.40
N LYS A 84 29.80 8.50 -2.27
CA LYS A 84 29.80 9.64 -1.34
C LYS A 84 30.16 10.98 -2.00
N GLU A 85 31.01 10.96 -3.02
CA GLU A 85 31.46 12.19 -3.70
C GLU A 85 30.37 12.78 -4.60
N ASN A 86 29.46 11.94 -5.12
CA ASN A 86 28.43 12.34 -6.07
C ASN A 86 27.07 12.56 -5.41
N GLU A 87 26.87 12.07 -4.19
CA GLU A 87 25.61 12.16 -3.45
C GLU A 87 25.35 13.57 -2.88
N LEU A 88 24.31 14.23 -3.40
CA LEU A 88 23.68 15.41 -2.79
C LEU A 88 22.74 15.03 -1.64
N ILE A 89 22.05 13.89 -1.78
CA ILE A 89 21.13 13.33 -0.80
C ILE A 89 21.71 12.01 -0.31
N VAL A 90 22.07 11.94 0.98
CA VAL A 90 22.75 10.79 1.61
C VAL A 90 21.80 10.03 2.54
N GLY A 91 22.16 8.79 2.86
CA GLY A 91 21.45 7.95 3.82
C GLY A 91 21.08 6.57 3.28
N LEU A 92 21.49 5.50 3.98
CA LEU A 92 21.08 4.12 3.72
C LEU A 92 20.58 3.43 4.99
N GLN A 93 19.72 2.41 4.84
CA GLN A 93 19.16 1.65 5.97
C GLN A 93 20.24 0.94 6.79
N THR A 94 21.33 0.51 6.15
CA THR A 94 22.51 -0.07 6.79
C THR A 94 23.76 0.70 6.36
N ASP A 95 24.93 0.16 6.67
CA ASP A 95 26.24 0.67 6.25
C ASP A 95 26.58 0.35 4.78
N GLU A 96 25.74 -0.42 4.07
CA GLU A 96 25.98 -0.86 2.69
C GLU A 96 24.71 -0.81 1.82
N LEU A 97 24.86 -0.47 0.54
CA LEU A 97 23.77 -0.44 -0.45
C LEU A 97 23.02 -1.77 -0.55
N LEU A 98 21.68 -1.76 -0.46
CA LEU A 98 20.81 -2.95 -0.56
C LEU A 98 21.09 -4.07 0.46
N ARG A 99 21.89 -3.82 1.51
CA ARG A 99 22.07 -4.77 2.61
C ARG A 99 20.87 -4.70 3.54
N ARG A 100 20.18 -5.84 3.72
CA ARG A 100 18.96 -5.95 4.53
C ARG A 100 19.31 -6.10 6.02
N ALA A 101 18.69 -5.31 6.89
CA ALA A 101 18.86 -5.41 8.34
C ALA A 101 17.87 -6.43 8.96
N ILE A 102 18.22 -6.98 10.13
CA ILE A 102 17.29 -7.79 10.93
C ILE A 102 16.52 -6.94 11.95
N LYS A 103 15.22 -7.23 12.10
CA LYS A 103 14.29 -6.55 13.03
C LYS A 103 13.52 -7.55 13.89
N PRO A 104 14.19 -8.21 14.85
CA PRO A 104 13.61 -9.31 15.61
C PRO A 104 12.48 -8.92 16.57
N PHE A 105 12.21 -7.63 16.83
CA PHE A 105 11.04 -7.19 17.61
C PHE A 105 9.70 -7.69 17.02
N GLY A 106 9.65 -7.86 15.70
CA GLY A 106 8.50 -8.45 15.00
C GLY A 106 8.36 -9.96 15.23
N GLY A 107 9.47 -10.69 15.41
CA GLY A 107 9.50 -12.14 15.61
C GLY A 107 10.86 -12.77 15.31
N ILE A 108 11.50 -13.41 16.29
CA ILE A 108 12.84 -14.01 16.10
C ILE A 108 12.80 -15.22 15.17
N ASN A 109 11.75 -16.05 15.25
CA ASN A 109 11.59 -17.21 14.38
C ASN A 109 11.40 -16.80 12.91
N VAL A 110 10.72 -15.67 12.68
CA VAL A 110 10.53 -15.10 11.34
C VAL A 110 11.87 -14.66 10.75
N VAL A 111 12.67 -13.92 11.54
CA VAL A 111 14.00 -13.46 11.12
C VAL A 111 14.95 -14.64 10.89
N ALA A 112 14.99 -15.61 11.82
CA ALA A 112 15.83 -16.80 11.70
C ALA A 112 15.49 -17.60 10.44
N LYS A 113 14.20 -17.77 10.15
CA LYS A 113 13.76 -18.45 8.92
C LYS A 113 14.20 -17.68 7.68
N ALA A 114 13.99 -16.36 7.62
CA ALA A 114 14.40 -15.55 6.47
C ALA A 114 15.92 -15.57 6.24
N CYS A 115 16.73 -15.56 7.30
CA CYS A 115 18.19 -15.74 7.18
C CYS A 115 18.53 -17.13 6.62
N SER A 116 17.92 -18.20 7.17
CA SER A 116 18.21 -19.58 6.76
C SER A 116 17.85 -19.84 5.29
N GLU A 117 16.75 -19.25 4.80
CA GLU A 117 16.33 -19.31 3.39
C GLU A 117 17.34 -18.64 2.44
N ASN A 118 18.21 -17.78 2.98
CA ASN A 118 19.30 -17.11 2.26
C ASN A 118 20.68 -17.66 2.66
N GLY A 119 20.74 -18.86 3.26
CA GLY A 119 22.00 -19.54 3.60
C GLY A 119 22.79 -18.93 4.76
N LEU A 120 22.14 -18.14 5.62
CA LEU A 120 22.75 -17.51 6.79
C LEU A 120 22.04 -17.92 8.09
N GLU A 121 22.77 -17.91 9.19
CA GLU A 121 22.21 -18.09 10.54
C GLU A 121 22.18 -16.76 11.28
N VAL A 122 21.13 -16.48 12.04
CA VAL A 122 21.10 -15.30 12.93
C VAL A 122 22.14 -15.47 14.04
N ASP A 123 22.81 -14.40 14.42
CA ASP A 123 23.78 -14.41 15.53
C ASP A 123 23.14 -14.98 16.82
N GLU A 124 23.87 -15.88 17.49
CA GLU A 124 23.36 -16.59 18.66
C GLU A 124 23.00 -15.65 19.82
N LYS A 125 23.68 -14.51 19.95
CA LYS A 125 23.33 -13.50 20.96
C LYS A 125 22.00 -12.84 20.65
N VAL A 126 21.69 -12.61 19.38
CA VAL A 126 20.40 -12.06 18.97
C VAL A 126 19.29 -13.09 19.24
N LYS A 127 19.51 -14.36 18.90
CA LYS A 127 18.57 -15.45 19.23
C LYS A 127 18.31 -15.53 20.74
N ASP A 128 19.35 -15.53 21.56
CA ASP A 128 19.24 -15.55 23.03
C ASP A 128 18.39 -14.38 23.54
N ILE A 129 18.66 -13.15 23.07
CA ILE A 129 17.92 -11.96 23.49
C ILE A 129 16.42 -12.06 23.22
N PHE A 130 16.04 -12.42 21.99
CA PHE A 130 14.64 -12.42 21.59
C PHE A 130 13.90 -13.72 21.89
N THR A 131 14.59 -14.71 22.46
CA THR A 131 13.98 -15.93 23.01
C THR A 131 13.78 -15.81 24.52
N HIS A 132 14.71 -15.18 25.25
CA HIS A 132 14.73 -15.23 26.71
C HIS A 132 14.48 -13.89 27.41
N TYR A 133 14.85 -12.75 26.81
CA TYR A 133 14.74 -11.44 27.48
C TYR A 133 13.67 -10.54 26.88
N ARG A 134 13.55 -10.52 25.55
CA ARG A 134 12.63 -9.63 24.82
C ARG A 134 11.63 -10.42 24.01
N LYS A 135 10.46 -10.66 24.61
CA LYS A 135 9.30 -11.22 23.89
C LYS A 135 8.97 -10.39 22.64
N THR A 136 8.63 -11.05 21.55
CA THR A 136 8.34 -10.39 20.27
C THR A 136 6.85 -10.15 20.05
N HIS A 137 6.51 -9.34 19.05
CA HIS A 137 5.13 -9.21 18.58
C HIS A 137 4.53 -10.57 18.19
N ASN A 138 5.26 -11.36 17.39
CA ASN A 138 4.86 -12.70 16.97
C ASN A 138 4.52 -13.61 18.16
N ASP A 139 5.43 -13.74 19.13
CA ASP A 139 5.19 -14.58 20.32
C ASP A 139 3.98 -14.09 21.10
N GLY A 140 3.82 -12.76 21.23
CA GLY A 140 2.67 -12.14 21.88
C GLY A 140 1.33 -12.53 21.23
N VAL A 141 1.26 -12.46 19.90
CA VAL A 141 0.05 -12.82 19.15
C VAL A 141 -0.29 -14.29 19.32
N PHE A 142 0.69 -15.17 19.10
CA PHE A 142 0.45 -16.61 19.14
C PHE A 142 0.17 -17.11 20.56
N ASP A 143 0.66 -16.47 21.62
CA ASP A 143 0.28 -16.84 23.00
C ASP A 143 -1.19 -16.55 23.32
N VAL A 144 -1.85 -15.65 22.58
CA VAL A 144 -3.25 -15.24 22.84
C VAL A 144 -4.23 -15.79 21.80
N TYR A 145 -3.77 -16.14 20.60
CA TYR A 145 -4.59 -16.83 19.61
C TYR A 145 -5.17 -18.15 20.13
N ASN A 146 -6.49 -18.27 20.07
CA ASN A 146 -7.22 -19.50 20.33
C ASN A 146 -7.22 -20.45 19.11
N ASP A 147 -7.70 -21.67 19.31
CA ASP A 147 -7.76 -22.70 18.25
C ASP A 147 -8.68 -22.31 17.08
N GLU A 148 -9.72 -21.52 17.34
CA GLU A 148 -10.63 -21.02 16.31
C GLU A 148 -9.89 -20.12 15.31
N ILE A 149 -9.25 -19.04 15.79
CA ILE A 149 -8.48 -18.12 14.93
C ILE A 149 -7.39 -18.87 14.17
N ARG A 150 -6.67 -19.77 14.85
CA ARG A 150 -5.63 -20.61 14.22
C ARG A 150 -6.18 -21.48 13.09
N SER A 151 -7.38 -22.02 13.24
CA SER A 151 -8.05 -22.85 12.23
C SER A 151 -8.51 -22.03 11.03
N PHE A 152 -9.11 -20.84 11.24
CA PHE A 152 -9.47 -19.92 10.16
C PHE A 152 -8.23 -19.48 9.36
N ARG A 153 -7.11 -19.27 10.06
CA ARG A 153 -5.83 -18.91 9.46
C ARG A 153 -5.23 -20.03 8.61
N SER A 154 -5.10 -21.23 9.19
CA SER A 154 -4.45 -22.36 8.50
C SER A 154 -5.22 -22.80 7.26
N LEU A 155 -6.56 -22.79 7.33
CA LEU A 155 -7.45 -23.29 6.28
C LEU A 155 -7.75 -22.27 5.17
N GLY A 156 -7.26 -21.02 5.25
CA GLY A 156 -7.37 -20.07 4.13
C GLY A 156 -8.60 -19.16 4.15
N PHE A 157 -9.22 -18.94 5.33
CA PHE A 157 -10.30 -17.97 5.51
C PHE A 157 -9.78 -16.59 5.93
N LEU A 158 -8.74 -16.58 6.77
CA LEU A 158 -8.07 -15.38 7.29
C LEU A 158 -6.56 -15.58 7.20
N THR A 159 -5.98 -15.44 6.01
CA THR A 159 -4.54 -15.67 5.77
C THR A 159 -3.82 -14.37 5.49
N GLY A 160 -2.57 -14.28 5.95
CA GLY A 160 -1.69 -13.15 5.67
C GLY A 160 -1.93 -11.94 6.56
N LEU A 161 -2.62 -12.09 7.70
CA LEU A 161 -2.72 -11.04 8.73
C LEU A 161 -1.32 -10.68 9.26
N PRO A 162 -1.11 -9.46 9.81
CA PRO A 162 0.20 -9.04 10.30
C PRO A 162 0.51 -9.64 11.68
N ASP A 163 0.59 -10.98 11.74
CA ASP A 163 1.03 -11.76 12.90
C ASP A 163 2.48 -12.26 12.76
N ASN A 164 3.01 -12.27 11.53
CA ASN A 164 4.35 -12.76 11.17
C ASN A 164 5.22 -11.67 10.51
N TYR A 165 4.79 -10.42 10.55
CA TYR A 165 5.50 -9.25 10.00
C TYR A 165 4.92 -7.98 10.64
N ALA A 166 5.67 -6.87 10.64
CA ALA A 166 5.16 -5.62 11.20
C ALA A 166 3.99 -5.04 10.40
N ARG A 167 3.03 -4.41 11.09
CA ARG A 167 1.75 -4.01 10.49
C ARG A 167 1.87 -2.98 9.36
N GLY A 168 2.84 -2.05 9.43
CA GLY A 168 2.91 -0.92 8.50
C GLY A 168 1.66 -0.04 8.58
N ARG A 169 1.24 0.56 7.45
CA ARG A 169 0.06 1.46 7.37
C ARG A 169 0.15 2.64 8.35
N ILE A 170 1.34 3.22 8.49
CA ILE A 170 1.58 4.45 9.25
C ILE A 170 2.44 5.37 8.40
N ILE A 171 2.02 6.61 8.24
CA ILE A 171 2.81 7.66 7.60
C ILE A 171 3.15 8.70 8.66
N GLY A 172 4.43 8.74 9.07
CA GLY A 172 4.93 9.89 9.81
C GLY A 172 4.92 11.13 8.92
N ASP A 173 4.57 12.30 9.45
CA ASP A 173 4.67 13.54 8.68
C ASP A 173 6.15 13.98 8.59
N TYR A 174 6.91 13.34 7.71
CA TYR A 174 8.36 13.51 7.59
C TYR A 174 8.76 14.94 7.20
N ARG A 175 7.83 15.71 6.62
CA ARG A 175 7.95 17.15 6.32
C ARG A 175 8.19 17.99 7.58
N ARG A 176 7.70 17.53 8.74
CA ARG A 176 7.91 18.21 10.03
C ARG A 176 9.38 18.37 10.36
N LEU A 177 10.23 17.41 10.00
CA LEU A 177 11.67 17.53 10.28
C LEU A 177 12.26 18.70 9.50
N ALA A 178 11.98 18.79 8.19
CA ALA A 178 12.44 19.90 7.36
C ALA A 178 11.91 21.26 7.85
N LEU A 179 10.63 21.34 8.20
CA LEU A 179 10.00 22.62 8.56
C LEU A 179 10.40 23.13 9.95
N TYR A 180 10.62 22.23 10.92
CA TYR A 180 10.79 22.63 12.34
C TYR A 180 12.15 22.30 12.94
N GLY A 181 12.87 21.30 12.42
CA GLY A 181 14.06 20.74 13.09
C GLY A 181 13.71 19.93 14.35
N LEU A 182 14.67 19.13 14.82
CA LEU A 182 14.44 18.23 15.95
C LEU A 182 14.18 18.96 17.27
N ASP A 183 14.83 20.10 17.53
CA ASP A 183 14.71 20.76 18.83
C ASP A 183 13.28 21.26 19.09
N ARG A 184 12.65 21.87 18.08
CA ARG A 184 11.26 22.32 18.15
C ARG A 184 10.27 21.16 18.26
N LEU A 185 10.53 20.04 17.58
CA LEU A 185 9.68 18.85 17.65
C LEU A 185 9.79 18.15 19.01
N ILE A 186 11.00 18.06 19.57
CA ILE A 186 11.24 17.53 20.92
C ILE A 186 10.57 18.43 21.97
N GLU A 187 10.66 19.74 21.81
CA GLU A 187 9.95 20.70 22.67
C GLU A 187 8.44 20.47 22.63
N ALA A 188 7.85 20.36 21.43
CA ALA A 188 6.41 20.08 21.25
C ALA A 188 6.01 18.78 21.97
N LYS A 189 6.74 17.69 21.78
CA LYS A 189 6.42 16.40 22.41
C LYS A 189 6.61 16.41 23.93
N LYS A 190 7.57 17.16 24.46
CA LYS A 190 7.70 17.39 25.91
C LYS A 190 6.51 18.16 26.47
N GLN A 191 6.04 19.16 25.74
CA GLN A 191 4.84 19.91 26.11
C GLN A 191 3.60 19.01 26.10
N ASP A 192 3.43 18.19 25.05
CA ASP A 192 2.36 17.17 25.00
C ASP A 192 2.42 16.25 26.22
N LEU A 193 3.59 15.69 26.53
CA LEU A 193 3.78 14.82 27.70
C LEU A 193 3.45 15.52 29.03
N ALA A 194 3.80 16.78 29.17
CA ALA A 194 3.48 17.59 30.36
C ALA A 194 1.96 17.82 30.47
N ASN A 195 1.28 18.00 29.33
CA ASN A 195 -0.17 18.26 29.27
C ASN A 195 -1.03 17.01 29.47
N LEU A 196 -0.47 15.79 29.39
CA LEU A 196 -1.15 14.53 29.70
C LEU A 196 -1.37 14.35 31.21
N THR A 197 -2.23 15.19 31.78
CA THR A 197 -2.63 15.25 33.20
C THR A 197 -3.97 14.54 33.46
N GLY A 198 -4.40 14.45 34.73
CA GLY A 198 -5.64 13.77 35.15
C GLY A 198 -5.44 12.32 35.63
N PRO A 199 -6.53 11.55 35.88
CA PRO A 199 -6.45 10.17 36.39
C PRO A 199 -5.58 9.23 35.54
N MET A 200 -4.65 8.50 36.16
CA MET A 200 -3.74 7.58 35.45
C MET A 200 -4.40 6.25 35.11
N THR A 201 -5.38 6.29 34.20
CA THR A 201 -5.95 5.10 33.55
C THR A 201 -4.88 4.40 32.70
N GLU A 202 -5.08 3.12 32.39
CA GLU A 202 -4.19 2.36 31.50
C GLU A 202 -3.92 3.10 30.18
N ALA A 203 -4.97 3.66 29.55
CA ALA A 203 -4.84 4.41 28.31
C ALA A 203 -3.94 5.65 28.45
N ARG A 204 -4.05 6.38 29.57
CA ARG A 204 -3.21 7.56 29.84
C ARG A 204 -1.77 7.17 30.18
N ILE A 205 -1.57 6.11 30.95
CA ILE A 205 -0.22 5.60 31.28
C ILE A 205 0.49 5.19 30.00
N ARG A 206 -0.17 4.36 29.17
CA ARG A 206 0.36 3.93 27.87
C ARG A 206 0.69 5.12 26.97
N LEU A 207 -0.22 6.09 26.82
CA LEU A 207 0.02 7.26 25.97
C LEU A 207 1.23 8.09 26.46
N ARG A 208 1.41 8.23 27.77
CA ARG A 208 2.60 8.93 28.34
C ARG A 208 3.90 8.18 28.05
N GLU A 209 3.88 6.85 28.11
CA GLU A 209 5.03 6.00 27.73
C GLU A 209 5.32 6.13 26.23
N GLU A 210 4.31 6.00 25.38
CA GLU A 210 4.40 6.17 23.92
C GLU A 210 5.02 7.52 23.55
N VAL A 211 4.56 8.64 24.14
CA VAL A 211 5.15 9.98 23.89
C VAL A 211 6.58 10.08 24.40
N SER A 212 6.90 9.43 25.52
CA SER A 212 8.28 9.40 26.03
C SER A 212 9.22 8.66 25.07
N ASP A 213 8.75 7.58 24.45
CA ASP A 213 9.49 6.84 23.44
C ASP A 213 9.62 7.60 22.12
N GLN A 214 8.60 8.36 21.72
CA GLN A 214 8.68 9.29 20.59
C GLN A 214 9.78 10.35 20.81
N ILE A 215 9.90 10.92 22.02
CA ILE A 215 10.97 11.86 22.36
C ILE A 215 12.36 11.19 22.27
N LYS A 216 12.48 9.93 22.71
CA LYS A 216 13.73 9.17 22.58
C LYS A 216 14.07 8.93 21.10
N ALA A 217 13.07 8.57 20.29
CA ALA A 217 13.25 8.38 18.85
C ALA A 217 13.78 9.64 18.17
N LEU A 218 13.20 10.83 18.44
CA LEU A 218 13.70 12.10 17.90
C LEU A 218 15.17 12.37 18.29
N LYS A 219 15.59 11.97 19.49
CA LYS A 219 17.00 12.07 19.91
C LYS A 219 17.90 11.06 19.18
N GLU A 220 17.42 9.85 18.90
CA GLU A 220 18.17 8.90 18.05
C GLU A 220 18.29 9.40 16.60
N ILE A 221 17.28 10.11 16.08
CA ILE A 221 17.34 10.75 14.75
C ILE A 221 18.44 11.82 14.71
N LYS A 222 18.69 12.54 15.81
CA LYS A 222 19.83 13.45 15.90
C LYS A 222 21.15 12.71 15.69
N VAL A 223 21.34 11.57 16.35
CA VAL A 223 22.55 10.72 16.20
C VAL A 223 22.67 10.19 14.77
N LEU A 224 21.55 9.82 14.14
CA LEU A 224 21.53 9.43 12.74
C LEU A 224 22.04 10.58 11.85
N GLY A 225 21.57 11.81 12.06
CA GLY A 225 22.07 13.00 11.36
C GLY A 225 23.57 13.21 11.54
N GLU A 226 24.07 13.07 12.77
CA GLU A 226 25.51 13.21 13.11
C GLU A 226 26.38 12.22 12.33
N TYR A 227 25.93 10.98 12.10
CA TYR A 227 26.68 10.01 11.28
C TYR A 227 26.88 10.47 9.83
N TYR A 228 25.95 11.26 9.29
CA TYR A 228 26.02 11.82 7.94
C TYR A 228 26.54 13.26 7.92
N GLY A 229 26.95 13.82 9.07
CA GLY A 229 27.42 15.21 9.18
C GLY A 229 26.31 16.26 9.03
N LEU A 230 25.06 15.90 9.36
CA LEU A 230 23.88 16.76 9.24
C LEU A 230 23.47 17.31 10.61
N ASP A 231 23.30 18.62 10.72
CA ASP A 231 22.73 19.26 11.90
C ASP A 231 21.19 19.34 11.80
N LEU A 232 20.54 18.23 12.18
CA LEU A 232 19.08 18.11 12.14
C LEU A 232 18.37 18.85 13.30
N THR A 233 19.11 19.52 14.20
CA THR A 233 18.50 20.22 15.36
C THR A 233 17.66 21.42 14.93
N ARG A 234 18.07 22.05 13.84
CA ARG A 234 17.43 23.22 13.22
C ARG A 234 16.57 22.84 12.01
N PRO A 235 15.63 23.71 11.59
CA PRO A 235 14.93 23.54 10.32
C PRO A 235 15.87 23.62 9.11
N ALA A 236 15.37 23.16 7.96
CA ALA A 236 16.00 23.29 6.66
C ALA A 236 15.87 24.72 6.13
N TYR A 237 16.93 25.23 5.50
CA TYR A 237 16.98 26.59 4.93
C TYR A 237 17.12 26.64 3.41
N THR A 238 17.46 25.52 2.78
CA THR A 238 17.60 25.40 1.33
C THR A 238 16.78 24.22 0.80
N ALA A 239 16.58 24.18 -0.51
CA ALA A 239 15.93 23.05 -1.19
C ALA A 239 16.64 21.71 -0.90
N GLN A 240 17.97 21.67 -0.96
CA GLN A 240 18.74 20.46 -0.67
C GLN A 240 18.53 19.99 0.77
N GLU A 241 18.55 20.91 1.74
CA GLU A 241 18.29 20.57 3.14
C GLU A 241 16.85 20.07 3.34
N ALA A 242 15.86 20.70 2.71
CA ALA A 242 14.47 20.27 2.86
C ALA A 242 14.27 18.83 2.38
N VAL A 243 14.82 18.48 1.21
CA VAL A 243 14.81 17.11 0.67
C VAL A 243 15.56 16.16 1.62
N GLN A 244 16.75 16.54 2.08
CA GLN A 244 17.57 15.71 2.96
C GLN A 244 16.92 15.47 4.33
N TRP A 245 16.24 16.46 4.91
CA TRP A 245 15.59 16.36 6.23
C TRP A 245 14.34 15.49 6.13
N VAL A 246 13.52 15.66 5.09
CA VAL A 246 12.40 14.74 4.81
C VAL A 246 12.91 13.32 4.68
N TYR A 247 14.00 13.10 3.95
CA TYR A 247 14.57 11.77 3.80
C TYR A 247 15.12 11.21 5.11
N MET A 248 15.78 12.01 5.97
CA MET A 248 16.29 11.52 7.25
C MET A 248 15.19 11.08 8.21
N ALA A 249 14.05 11.79 8.22
CA ALA A 249 12.87 11.39 8.98
C ALA A 249 12.29 10.07 8.47
N TYR A 250 12.17 9.91 7.14
CA TYR A 250 11.72 8.66 6.52
C TYR A 250 12.72 7.51 6.74
N LEU A 251 14.03 7.78 6.63
CA LEU A 251 15.10 6.81 6.85
C LEU A 251 15.06 6.24 8.27
N ALA A 252 14.79 7.08 9.27
CA ALA A 252 14.60 6.63 10.65
C ALA A 252 13.45 5.61 10.76
N ALA A 253 12.33 5.86 10.08
CA ALA A 253 11.20 4.93 10.03
C ALA A 253 11.60 3.58 9.43
N VAL A 254 12.22 3.55 8.24
CA VAL A 254 12.60 2.30 7.56
C VAL A 254 13.82 1.60 8.17
N LYS A 255 14.58 2.27 9.04
CA LYS A 255 15.62 1.65 9.89
C LYS A 255 15.02 0.94 11.09
N GLU A 256 14.01 1.52 11.73
CA GLU A 256 13.38 0.94 12.91
C GLU A 256 12.35 -0.15 12.57
N GLN A 257 11.49 0.14 11.58
CA GLN A 257 10.30 -0.64 11.28
C GLN A 257 10.41 -1.31 9.91
N ASP A 258 9.91 -2.53 9.79
CA ASP A 258 9.74 -3.26 8.53
C ASP A 258 8.27 -3.56 8.26
N GLY A 259 7.41 -2.57 8.50
CA GLY A 259 5.99 -2.63 8.16
C GLY A 259 5.79 -3.16 6.74
N ALA A 260 4.67 -3.85 6.48
CA ALA A 260 4.38 -4.32 5.12
C ALA A 260 4.51 -3.14 4.14
N ALA A 261 3.79 -2.05 4.41
CA ALA A 261 3.89 -0.78 3.69
C ALA A 261 4.53 0.32 4.55
N MET A 262 5.58 0.94 4.01
CA MET A 262 6.34 2.05 4.59
C MET A 262 6.19 3.29 3.70
N SER A 263 4.99 3.86 3.67
CA SER A 263 4.66 4.94 2.72
C SER A 263 5.29 6.28 3.11
N LEU A 264 5.56 7.11 2.09
CA LEU A 264 6.23 8.41 2.23
C LEU A 264 5.23 9.52 2.58
N GLY A 265 4.04 9.50 2.00
CA GLY A 265 3.00 10.50 2.26
C GLY A 265 2.74 11.41 1.07
N ASN A 266 2.76 12.72 1.30
CA ASN A 266 2.51 13.77 0.31
C ASN A 266 3.60 14.85 0.47
N VAL A 267 4.76 14.63 -0.15
CA VAL A 267 5.94 15.47 0.06
C VAL A 267 6.30 16.34 -1.13
N SER A 268 5.92 15.95 -2.36
CA SER A 268 6.29 16.64 -3.60
C SER A 268 5.90 18.13 -3.60
N SER A 269 4.64 18.45 -3.31
CA SER A 269 4.17 19.86 -3.24
C SER A 269 4.79 20.64 -2.07
N PHE A 270 5.16 19.97 -0.97
CA PHE A 270 5.86 20.60 0.15
C PHE A 270 7.31 20.95 -0.21
N LEU A 271 8.03 20.02 -0.83
CA LEU A 271 9.42 20.22 -1.26
C LEU A 271 9.52 21.32 -2.31
N ASP A 272 8.51 21.45 -3.17
CA ASP A 272 8.46 22.50 -4.18
C ASP A 272 8.52 23.90 -3.60
N ILE A 273 7.99 24.13 -2.39
CA ILE A 273 8.02 25.45 -1.74
C ILE A 273 9.46 25.93 -1.53
N TYR A 274 10.36 25.02 -1.14
CA TYR A 274 11.78 25.32 -0.97
C TYR A 274 12.51 25.41 -2.30
N ILE A 275 12.20 24.51 -3.24
CA ILE A 275 12.81 24.50 -4.59
C ILE A 275 12.46 25.78 -5.35
N GLU A 276 11.20 26.18 -5.36
CA GLU A 276 10.72 27.38 -6.04
C GLU A 276 11.29 28.66 -5.40
N HIS A 277 11.46 28.68 -4.08
CA HIS A 277 12.16 29.76 -3.39
C HIS A 277 13.61 29.91 -3.87
N ASP A 278 14.35 28.80 -3.93
CA ASP A 278 15.76 28.81 -4.33
C ASP A 278 15.93 29.13 -5.83
N LEU A 279 15.03 28.62 -6.69
CA LEU A 279 14.96 28.98 -8.11
C LEU A 279 14.72 30.48 -8.31
N LYS A 280 13.76 31.07 -7.59
CA LYS A 280 13.44 32.52 -7.67
C LYS A 280 14.60 33.40 -7.23
N ASN A 281 15.41 32.92 -6.28
CA ASN A 281 16.60 33.62 -5.80
C ASN A 281 17.86 33.32 -6.63
N GLY A 282 17.76 32.46 -7.66
CA GLY A 282 18.88 32.10 -8.53
C GLY A 282 20.00 31.33 -7.81
N THR A 283 19.71 30.68 -6.68
CA THR A 283 20.70 29.87 -5.94
C THR A 283 20.83 28.46 -6.50
N ILE A 284 19.82 27.99 -7.22
CA ILE A 284 19.81 26.73 -7.97
C ILE A 284 19.20 26.97 -9.36
N ASP A 285 19.43 26.04 -10.28
CA ASP A 285 18.74 25.96 -11.57
C ASP A 285 17.83 24.72 -11.64
N GLU A 286 17.10 24.57 -12.75
CA GLU A 286 16.18 23.46 -12.95
C GLU A 286 16.88 22.09 -12.98
N SER A 287 18.10 22.04 -13.51
CA SER A 287 18.91 20.82 -13.57
C SER A 287 19.27 20.34 -12.17
N PHE A 288 19.71 21.25 -11.29
CA PHE A 288 19.99 20.96 -9.90
C PHE A 288 18.71 20.60 -9.12
N ALA A 289 17.59 21.28 -9.38
CA ALA A 289 16.30 20.93 -8.79
C ALA A 289 15.86 19.50 -9.14
N GLN A 290 16.00 19.10 -10.41
CA GLN A 290 15.72 17.72 -10.84
C GLN A 290 16.71 16.73 -10.20
N GLU A 291 18.00 17.08 -10.11
CA GLU A 291 19.02 16.23 -9.49
C GLU A 291 18.71 15.92 -8.02
N LEU A 292 18.20 16.89 -7.26
CA LEU A 292 17.75 16.66 -5.88
C LEU A 292 16.63 15.61 -5.80
N ILE A 293 15.65 15.70 -6.71
CA ILE A 293 14.52 14.76 -6.76
C ILE A 293 14.95 13.40 -7.27
N ASP A 294 15.79 13.33 -8.31
CA ASP A 294 16.35 12.07 -8.82
C ASP A 294 17.13 11.34 -7.73
N GLN A 295 18.04 12.02 -7.03
CA GLN A 295 18.81 11.39 -5.96
C GLN A 295 17.97 11.01 -4.73
N PHE A 296 16.95 11.81 -4.40
CA PHE A 296 15.97 11.42 -3.38
C PHE A 296 15.23 10.15 -3.77
N VAL A 297 14.70 10.08 -4.99
CA VAL A 297 13.99 8.91 -5.53
C VAL A 297 14.90 7.68 -5.64
N ILE A 298 16.18 7.85 -5.98
CA ILE A 298 17.17 6.76 -5.93
C ILE A 298 17.18 6.14 -4.52
N LYS A 299 17.21 6.96 -3.46
CA LYS A 299 17.19 6.43 -2.10
C LYS A 299 15.92 5.66 -1.76
N LEU A 300 14.76 6.17 -2.18
CA LEU A 300 13.47 5.50 -2.00
C LEU A 300 13.44 4.14 -2.73
N ARG A 301 13.98 4.07 -3.96
CA ARG A 301 14.10 2.83 -4.75
C ARG A 301 14.98 1.77 -4.09
N MET A 302 15.92 2.16 -3.22
CA MET A 302 16.87 1.26 -2.56
C MET A 302 16.37 0.74 -1.20
N VAL A 303 15.18 1.13 -0.74
CA VAL A 303 14.61 0.59 0.52
C VAL A 303 14.36 -0.91 0.36
N ARG A 304 14.82 -1.71 1.35
CA ARG A 304 14.64 -3.16 1.42
C ARG A 304 14.31 -3.62 2.83
N HIS A 305 13.60 -4.74 2.93
CA HIS A 305 13.30 -5.43 4.19
C HIS A 305 13.60 -6.93 4.04
N LEU A 306 14.14 -7.55 5.08
CA LEU A 306 14.32 -9.01 5.08
C LEU A 306 12.94 -9.67 5.24
N ARG A 307 12.58 -10.55 4.32
CA ARG A 307 11.28 -11.23 4.29
C ARG A 307 11.49 -12.74 4.14
N MET A 308 10.59 -13.53 4.74
CA MET A 308 10.53 -14.97 4.46
C MET A 308 9.87 -15.23 3.10
N ASN A 309 10.13 -16.39 2.51
CA ASN A 309 9.49 -16.80 1.25
C ASN A 309 7.96 -16.79 1.31
N SER A 310 7.37 -17.23 2.43
CA SER A 310 5.90 -17.19 2.61
C SER A 310 5.31 -15.77 2.62
N TYR A 311 6.09 -14.74 2.97
CA TYR A 311 5.67 -13.35 2.79
C TYR A 311 5.66 -12.99 1.31
N ASN A 312 6.68 -13.39 0.56
CA ASN A 312 6.80 -13.12 -0.88
C ASN A 312 5.70 -13.82 -1.72
N GLU A 313 5.13 -14.92 -1.23
CA GLU A 313 3.95 -15.55 -1.84
C GLU A 313 2.67 -14.71 -1.71
N ILE A 314 2.56 -13.92 -0.64
CA ILE A 314 1.39 -13.08 -0.32
C ILE A 314 1.55 -11.66 -0.85
N PHE A 315 2.81 -11.19 -0.92
CA PHE A 315 3.25 -9.86 -1.31
C PHE A 315 4.41 -9.96 -2.31
N ALA A 316 4.09 -10.33 -3.54
CA ALA A 316 5.11 -10.62 -4.56
C ALA A 316 5.80 -9.36 -5.09
N GLY A 317 7.03 -9.52 -5.58
CA GLY A 317 7.81 -8.44 -6.22
C GLY A 317 8.71 -7.64 -5.28
N ASP A 318 8.92 -8.11 -4.04
CA ASP A 318 9.70 -7.44 -2.99
C ASP A 318 9.24 -5.99 -2.71
N PRO A 319 7.94 -5.77 -2.47
CA PRO A 319 7.37 -4.43 -2.30
C PRO A 319 7.70 -3.82 -0.94
N THR A 320 7.76 -2.50 -0.92
CA THR A 320 7.89 -1.69 0.30
C THR A 320 6.80 -0.62 0.41
N TRP A 321 6.07 -0.36 -0.67
CA TRP A 321 5.04 0.67 -0.80
C TRP A 321 5.52 2.01 -0.27
N VAL A 322 6.61 2.52 -0.84
CA VAL A 322 7.08 3.88 -0.62
C VAL A 322 6.17 4.84 -1.38
N THR A 323 4.92 4.91 -0.95
CA THR A 323 3.86 5.60 -1.66
C THR A 323 3.99 7.10 -1.48
N GLU A 324 4.06 7.82 -2.60
CA GLU A 324 4.06 9.28 -2.67
C GLU A 324 2.79 9.75 -3.37
N SER A 325 2.08 10.67 -2.71
CA SER A 325 0.82 11.24 -3.17
C SER A 325 1.10 12.58 -3.84
N ILE A 326 0.83 12.65 -5.14
CA ILE A 326 1.24 13.75 -6.02
C ILE A 326 0.01 14.55 -6.44
N GLY A 327 0.08 15.88 -6.33
CA GLY A 327 -0.98 16.77 -6.78
C GLY A 327 -2.20 16.78 -5.85
N GLY A 328 -3.40 16.72 -6.43
CA GLY A 328 -4.68 16.91 -5.72
C GLY A 328 -5.05 18.38 -5.58
N ARG A 329 -6.01 18.68 -4.71
CA ARG A 329 -6.57 20.02 -4.53
C ARG A 329 -6.66 20.42 -3.07
N LEU A 330 -6.64 21.74 -2.85
CA LEU A 330 -6.97 22.37 -1.58
C LEU A 330 -8.47 22.60 -1.48
N ASN A 331 -9.00 22.60 -0.26
CA ASN A 331 -10.40 22.93 0.03
C ASN A 331 -10.76 24.39 -0.27
N ASP A 332 -9.77 25.26 -0.54
CA ASP A 332 -9.99 26.62 -1.01
C ASP A 332 -10.17 26.75 -2.54
N GLY A 333 -10.12 25.62 -3.26
CA GLY A 333 -10.35 25.52 -4.69
C GLY A 333 -9.07 25.47 -5.54
N ARG A 334 -7.92 25.87 -5.01
CA ARG A 334 -6.62 25.79 -5.72
C ARG A 334 -6.18 24.33 -5.88
N HIS A 335 -5.43 24.01 -6.94
CA HIS A 335 -4.76 22.71 -7.05
C HIS A 335 -3.41 22.71 -6.34
N LYS A 336 -2.93 21.51 -5.98
CA LYS A 336 -1.63 21.26 -5.36
C LYS A 336 -0.56 20.78 -6.35
N VAL A 337 -0.88 20.74 -7.65
CA VAL A 337 0.10 20.46 -8.71
C VAL A 337 1.15 21.57 -8.74
N THR A 338 2.41 21.17 -8.67
CA THR A 338 3.58 22.05 -8.72
C THR A 338 4.59 21.55 -9.75
N LYS A 339 5.67 22.30 -10.00
CA LYS A 339 6.76 21.80 -10.85
C LYS A 339 7.36 20.51 -10.31
N THR A 340 7.52 20.38 -9.00
CA THR A 340 8.02 19.14 -8.38
C THR A 340 7.06 17.96 -8.58
N SER A 341 5.75 18.16 -8.79
CA SER A 341 4.84 17.09 -9.20
C SER A 341 5.30 16.44 -10.53
N PHE A 342 5.72 17.25 -11.50
CA PHE A 342 6.29 16.76 -12.75
C PHE A 342 7.70 16.17 -12.53
N ARG A 343 8.55 16.78 -11.71
CA ARG A 343 9.92 16.26 -11.43
C ARG A 343 9.91 14.86 -10.84
N PHE A 344 8.95 14.53 -9.97
CA PHE A 344 8.77 13.17 -9.44
C PHE A 344 8.44 12.18 -10.56
N LEU A 345 7.47 12.49 -11.41
CA LEU A 345 7.12 11.66 -12.55
C LEU A 345 8.28 11.54 -13.57
N GLN A 346 9.04 12.62 -13.77
CA GLN A 346 10.22 12.65 -14.64
C GLN A 346 11.30 11.64 -14.22
N THR A 347 11.35 11.24 -12.95
CA THR A 347 12.29 10.21 -12.51
C THR A 347 12.04 8.85 -13.17
N LEU A 348 10.84 8.60 -13.71
CA LEU A 348 10.52 7.40 -14.49
C LEU A 348 11.12 7.43 -15.90
N TYR A 349 11.56 8.60 -16.39
CA TYR A 349 12.36 8.75 -17.59
C TYR A 349 13.86 8.82 -17.25
N ASN A 350 14.24 9.69 -16.31
CA ASN A 350 15.64 9.93 -15.94
C ASN A 350 16.34 8.68 -15.37
N LEU A 351 15.62 7.89 -14.58
CA LEU A 351 16.13 6.68 -13.92
C LEU A 351 15.49 5.40 -14.50
N GLY A 352 14.66 5.55 -15.53
CA GLY A 352 13.81 4.49 -16.08
C GLY A 352 12.64 4.07 -15.17
N PRO A 353 11.73 3.24 -15.71
CA PRO A 353 10.56 2.75 -14.98
C PRO A 353 10.96 2.03 -13.69
N SER A 354 10.14 2.19 -12.65
CA SER A 354 10.39 1.54 -11.37
C SER A 354 9.10 1.33 -10.57
N PRO A 355 9.03 0.22 -9.81
CA PRO A 355 7.91 -0.02 -8.91
C PRO A 355 7.80 0.97 -7.75
N GLU A 356 8.94 1.46 -7.28
CA GLU A 356 9.06 2.34 -6.13
C GLU A 356 9.74 3.66 -6.54
N PRO A 357 9.45 4.80 -5.88
CA PRO A 357 8.31 4.98 -5.00
C PRO A 357 6.98 4.71 -5.74
N ASN A 358 6.00 4.18 -5.03
CA ASN A 358 4.66 3.94 -5.58
C ASN A 358 3.96 5.29 -5.82
N MET A 359 4.19 5.89 -6.99
CA MET A 359 3.68 7.21 -7.34
C MET A 359 2.17 7.17 -7.57
N THR A 360 1.46 7.97 -6.78
CA THR A 360 -0.01 8.01 -6.75
C THR A 360 -0.48 9.43 -7.04
N VAL A 361 -1.11 9.62 -8.19
CA VAL A 361 -1.68 10.91 -8.57
C VAL A 361 -3.04 11.06 -7.93
N LEU A 362 -3.21 12.11 -7.12
CA LEU A 362 -4.50 12.51 -6.57
C LEU A 362 -5.28 13.25 -7.66
N TRP A 363 -6.13 12.52 -8.37
CA TRP A 363 -6.80 12.96 -9.59
C TRP A 363 -8.07 13.76 -9.29
N SER A 364 -8.24 14.85 -10.05
CA SER A 364 -9.50 15.58 -10.16
C SER A 364 -9.65 16.01 -11.62
N PRO A 365 -10.87 15.98 -12.20
CA PRO A 365 -11.12 16.56 -13.52
C PRO A 365 -10.75 18.05 -13.62
N GLN A 366 -10.60 18.74 -12.48
CA GLN A 366 -10.22 20.16 -12.39
C GLN A 366 -8.70 20.38 -12.28
N LEU A 367 -7.88 19.33 -12.42
CA LEU A 367 -6.42 19.48 -12.49
C LEU A 367 -5.99 20.16 -13.81
N PRO A 368 -4.82 20.85 -13.84
CA PRO A 368 -4.30 21.45 -15.05
C PRO A 368 -4.11 20.43 -16.17
N GLU A 369 -4.53 20.79 -17.39
CA GLU A 369 -4.50 19.89 -18.55
C GLU A 369 -3.09 19.40 -18.88
N GLY A 370 -2.08 20.29 -18.79
CA GLY A 370 -0.67 19.92 -19.01
C GLY A 370 -0.18 18.84 -18.04
N PHE A 371 -0.68 18.82 -16.81
CA PHE A 371 -0.36 17.79 -15.83
C PHE A 371 -1.11 16.48 -16.07
N LYS A 372 -2.41 16.55 -16.39
CA LYS A 372 -3.21 15.38 -16.76
C LYS A 372 -2.59 14.65 -17.97
N ASN A 373 -2.22 15.41 -19.00
CA ASN A 373 -1.56 14.90 -20.20
C ASN A 373 -0.22 14.26 -19.89
N PHE A 374 0.61 14.89 -19.05
CA PHE A 374 1.90 14.30 -18.68
C PHE A 374 1.76 13.03 -17.84
N CYS A 375 0.80 12.97 -16.91
CA CYS A 375 0.52 11.74 -16.16
C CYS A 375 0.10 10.60 -17.11
N ALA A 376 -0.83 10.89 -18.03
CA ALA A 376 -1.27 9.92 -19.03
C ALA A 376 -0.11 9.44 -19.91
N GLN A 377 0.74 10.35 -20.39
CA GLN A 377 1.95 10.02 -21.16
C GLN A 377 2.89 9.09 -20.37
N VAL A 378 3.17 9.41 -19.11
CA VAL A 378 4.01 8.58 -18.23
C VAL A 378 3.39 7.20 -18.03
N SER A 379 2.07 7.09 -17.85
CA SER A 379 1.38 5.80 -17.76
C SER A 379 1.48 4.99 -19.06
N ILE A 380 1.34 5.63 -20.21
CA ILE A 380 1.50 5.00 -21.53
C ILE A 380 2.91 4.45 -21.71
N ASP A 381 3.93 5.22 -21.32
CA ASP A 381 5.33 4.86 -21.55
C ASP A 381 5.86 3.85 -20.52
N THR A 382 5.36 3.88 -19.28
CA THR A 382 6.02 3.20 -18.15
C THR A 382 5.13 2.25 -17.36
N SER A 383 3.80 2.38 -17.45
CA SER A 383 2.83 1.62 -16.64
C SER A 383 3.16 1.59 -15.13
N SER A 384 3.78 2.67 -14.62
CA SER A 384 4.32 2.72 -13.25
C SER A 384 3.49 3.57 -12.28
N VAL A 385 2.51 4.33 -12.77
CA VAL A 385 1.70 5.28 -12.00
C VAL A 385 0.31 4.73 -11.69
N GLN A 386 -0.23 5.09 -10.51
CA GLN A 386 -1.64 4.89 -10.17
C GLN A 386 -2.36 6.21 -9.87
N TYR A 387 -3.68 6.17 -9.88
CA TYR A 387 -4.55 7.32 -9.74
C TYR A 387 -5.61 7.06 -8.68
N GLU A 388 -5.88 8.06 -7.84
CA GLU A 388 -6.95 8.00 -6.84
C GLU A 388 -7.77 9.28 -6.84
N ASN A 389 -9.06 9.15 -6.56
CA ASN A 389 -10.04 10.22 -6.72
C ASN A 389 -9.95 11.25 -5.59
N ASP A 390 -9.28 12.36 -5.84
CA ASP A 390 -9.14 13.45 -4.89
C ASP A 390 -10.47 14.11 -4.57
N ASP A 391 -11.33 14.33 -5.57
CA ASP A 391 -12.64 14.95 -5.34
C ASP A 391 -13.49 14.10 -4.40
N LEU A 392 -13.50 12.77 -4.58
CA LEU A 392 -14.21 11.84 -3.69
C LEU A 392 -13.63 11.83 -2.27
N MET A 393 -12.31 11.60 -2.15
CA MET A 393 -11.67 11.41 -0.85
C MET A 393 -11.64 12.70 -0.04
N ARG A 394 -11.29 13.84 -0.66
CA ARG A 394 -11.24 15.15 0.01
C ARG A 394 -12.62 15.54 0.53
N ASP A 395 -13.67 15.30 -0.25
CA ASP A 395 -15.04 15.64 0.15
C ASP A 395 -15.58 14.73 1.26
N ILE A 396 -15.37 13.40 1.19
CA ILE A 396 -15.87 12.44 2.20
C ILE A 396 -15.04 12.49 3.50
N ARG A 397 -13.73 12.70 3.39
CA ARG A 397 -12.80 12.64 4.53
C ARG A 397 -12.49 14.01 5.13
N HIS A 398 -12.93 15.08 4.47
CA HIS A 398 -12.78 16.46 4.91
C HIS A 398 -11.33 16.88 5.20
N SER A 399 -10.36 16.39 4.41
CA SER A 399 -8.96 16.83 4.46
C SER A 399 -8.37 16.91 3.06
N ASP A 400 -7.55 17.94 2.84
CA ASP A 400 -6.76 18.23 1.64
C ASP A 400 -5.24 18.12 1.88
N ASP A 401 -4.83 17.67 3.08
CA ASP A 401 -3.44 17.32 3.41
C ASP A 401 -3.34 15.87 3.88
N TYR A 402 -3.68 14.98 2.96
CA TYR A 402 -3.64 13.55 3.16
C TYR A 402 -2.62 12.88 2.23
N GLY A 403 -2.27 11.65 2.57
CA GLY A 403 -1.47 10.76 1.75
C GLY A 403 -2.11 9.38 1.68
N ILE A 404 -1.63 8.58 0.73
CA ILE A 404 -2.06 7.20 0.55
C ILE A 404 -1.08 6.26 1.24
N ALA A 405 -1.58 5.50 2.21
CA ALA A 405 -0.82 4.43 2.84
C ALA A 405 -0.99 3.12 2.05
N CYS A 406 0.12 2.42 1.82
CA CYS A 406 0.16 1.19 1.03
C CYS A 406 -0.32 1.41 -0.41
N CYS A 407 -1.57 1.06 -0.70
CA CYS A 407 -2.11 1.02 -2.05
C CYS A 407 -3.17 2.09 -2.30
N VAL A 408 -4.18 2.15 -1.43
CA VAL A 408 -5.46 2.87 -1.67
C VAL A 408 -6.05 3.48 -0.39
N SER A 409 -5.23 3.60 0.66
CA SER A 409 -5.75 3.79 2.01
C SER A 409 -5.42 5.17 2.54
N PHE A 410 -6.41 6.05 2.46
CA PHE A 410 -6.34 7.44 2.92
C PHE A 410 -5.84 7.58 4.37
N GLN A 411 -4.83 8.44 4.57
CA GLN A 411 -4.41 8.96 5.88
C GLN A 411 -4.30 10.48 5.88
N ASP A 412 -5.01 11.15 6.79
CA ASP A 412 -4.76 12.55 7.14
C ASP A 412 -3.36 12.65 7.78
N ILE A 413 -2.39 13.25 7.06
CA ILE A 413 -0.97 13.10 7.39
C ILE A 413 -0.68 13.72 8.75
N GLY A 414 0.03 12.97 9.59
CA GLY A 414 0.37 13.40 10.94
C GLY A 414 -0.81 13.45 11.92
N ARG A 415 -2.03 13.04 11.51
CA ARG A 415 -3.24 13.11 12.34
C ARG A 415 -4.02 11.81 12.42
N GLN A 416 -3.72 10.87 11.52
CA GLN A 416 -4.40 9.59 11.41
C GLN A 416 -3.42 8.45 11.13
N ILE A 417 -3.71 7.27 11.68
CA ILE A 417 -3.03 6.01 11.33
C ILE A 417 -4.06 4.93 10.96
N GLN A 418 -3.61 3.81 10.39
CA GLN A 418 -4.44 2.60 10.35
C GLN A 418 -3.77 1.40 11.03
N PHE A 419 -4.63 0.63 11.67
CA PHE A 419 -4.37 -0.72 12.09
C PHE A 419 -4.66 -1.66 10.91
N PHE A 420 -3.59 -2.19 10.31
CA PHE A 420 -3.67 -3.02 9.10
C PHE A 420 -4.22 -4.42 9.37
N GLY A 421 -5.23 -4.86 8.62
CA GLY A 421 -5.84 -6.18 8.77
C GLY A 421 -5.60 -7.18 7.66
N ALA A 422 -4.83 -6.86 6.61
CA ALA A 422 -4.76 -7.67 5.39
C ALA A 422 -6.14 -7.87 4.73
N ARG A 423 -6.66 -9.12 4.64
CA ARG A 423 -8.01 -9.39 4.11
C ARG A 423 -8.55 -10.77 4.49
N THR A 424 -9.88 -10.92 4.42
CA THR A 424 -10.60 -12.21 4.48
C THR A 424 -10.98 -12.75 3.09
N ASN A 425 -11.25 -14.05 3.00
CA ASN A 425 -11.65 -14.75 1.78
C ASN A 425 -13.18 -14.90 1.68
N LEU A 426 -13.84 -13.99 0.96
CA LEU A 426 -15.30 -13.99 0.81
C LEU A 426 -15.81 -15.14 -0.07
N ALA A 427 -15.02 -15.60 -1.04
CA ALA A 427 -15.41 -16.70 -1.92
C ALA A 427 -15.44 -18.03 -1.17
N LYS A 428 -14.43 -18.30 -0.33
CA LYS A 428 -14.41 -19.51 0.50
C LYS A 428 -15.46 -19.47 1.61
N ALA A 429 -15.81 -18.27 2.10
CA ALA A 429 -16.96 -18.08 2.98
C ALA A 429 -18.29 -18.52 2.33
N LEU A 430 -18.47 -18.24 1.03
CA LEU A 430 -19.66 -18.71 0.30
C LEU A 430 -19.70 -20.24 0.24
N LEU A 431 -18.55 -20.90 0.09
CA LEU A 431 -18.48 -22.37 0.14
C LEU A 431 -18.84 -22.94 1.51
N LEU A 432 -18.55 -22.26 2.62
CA LEU A 432 -19.06 -22.67 3.93
C LEU A 432 -20.59 -22.63 3.97
N ALA A 433 -21.21 -21.59 3.39
CA ALA A 433 -22.65 -21.44 3.36
C ALA A 433 -23.34 -22.60 2.60
N ILE A 434 -22.70 -23.08 1.53
CA ILE A 434 -23.18 -24.19 0.69
C ILE A 434 -22.92 -25.56 1.32
N ASN A 435 -21.87 -25.68 2.14
CA ASN A 435 -21.41 -26.95 2.73
C ASN A 435 -21.85 -27.17 4.19
N GLY A 436 -22.84 -26.41 4.68
CA GLY A 436 -23.32 -26.54 6.05
C GLY A 436 -22.24 -26.16 7.07
N GLY A 437 -21.47 -25.12 6.78
CA GLY A 437 -20.42 -24.59 7.65
C GLY A 437 -19.11 -25.39 7.65
N ARG A 438 -18.97 -26.38 6.75
CA ARG A 438 -17.77 -27.23 6.63
C ARG A 438 -16.83 -26.73 5.54
N CYS A 439 -15.54 -26.71 5.85
CA CYS A 439 -14.47 -26.43 4.89
C CYS A 439 -14.52 -27.47 3.75
N GLU A 440 -14.54 -27.01 2.51
CA GLU A 440 -14.66 -27.84 1.32
C GLU A 440 -13.45 -28.76 1.12
N ASN A 441 -12.26 -28.35 1.59
CA ASN A 441 -11.03 -29.13 1.42
C ASN A 441 -10.79 -30.16 2.52
N THR A 442 -11.32 -29.95 3.73
CA THR A 442 -10.96 -30.77 4.91
C THR A 442 -12.17 -31.38 5.62
N GLY A 443 -13.39 -30.92 5.34
CA GLY A 443 -14.60 -31.29 6.06
C GLY A 443 -14.70 -30.73 7.49
N THR A 444 -13.70 -29.98 7.94
CA THR A 444 -13.69 -29.33 9.26
C THR A 444 -14.89 -28.37 9.38
N VAL A 445 -15.68 -28.51 10.44
CA VAL A 445 -16.77 -27.57 10.76
C VAL A 445 -16.13 -26.27 11.24
N MET A 446 -16.24 -25.21 10.44
CA MET A 446 -15.70 -23.88 10.72
C MET A 446 -16.75 -22.96 11.34
N VAL A 447 -18.00 -23.08 10.87
CA VAL A 447 -19.14 -22.32 11.38
C VAL A 447 -20.23 -23.31 11.73
N LYS A 448 -20.71 -23.27 12.98
CA LYS A 448 -21.76 -24.18 13.44
C LYS A 448 -23.14 -23.68 12.99
N ASP A 449 -24.12 -24.57 13.03
CA ASP A 449 -25.54 -24.24 12.87
C ASP A 449 -25.90 -23.56 11.52
N ILE A 450 -25.11 -23.83 10.48
CA ILE A 450 -25.47 -23.50 9.10
C ILE A 450 -26.37 -24.63 8.56
N PRO A 451 -27.64 -24.32 8.22
CA PRO A 451 -28.55 -25.30 7.63
C PRO A 451 -27.95 -26.02 6.41
N GLN A 452 -28.21 -27.31 6.29
CA GLN A 452 -27.97 -28.03 5.03
C GLN A 452 -28.95 -27.54 3.98
N LEU A 453 -28.49 -27.47 2.73
CA LEU A 453 -29.35 -27.10 1.62
C LEU A 453 -30.39 -28.18 1.33
N ASN A 454 -31.60 -27.78 0.96
CA ASN A 454 -32.70 -28.73 0.70
C ASN A 454 -32.53 -29.55 -0.58
N SER A 455 -31.68 -29.09 -1.51
CA SER A 455 -31.42 -29.72 -2.80
C SER A 455 -29.99 -29.49 -3.25
N ASP A 456 -29.53 -30.30 -4.20
CA ASP A 456 -28.28 -30.06 -4.91
C ASP A 456 -28.40 -28.98 -5.98
N VAL A 457 -29.62 -28.68 -6.46
CA VAL A 457 -29.86 -27.46 -7.24
C VAL A 457 -29.94 -26.30 -6.26
N LEU A 458 -29.00 -25.37 -6.37
CA LEU A 458 -28.85 -24.28 -5.42
C LEU A 458 -30.00 -23.27 -5.55
N ASP A 459 -30.63 -22.94 -4.43
CA ASP A 459 -31.60 -21.86 -4.33
C ASP A 459 -30.92 -20.57 -3.83
N TYR A 460 -31.21 -19.44 -4.48
CA TYR A 460 -30.58 -18.16 -4.17
C TYR A 460 -30.88 -17.67 -2.75
N GLU A 461 -32.15 -17.73 -2.33
CA GLU A 461 -32.56 -17.21 -1.01
C GLU A 461 -31.98 -18.06 0.12
N GLU A 462 -31.97 -19.38 -0.06
CA GLU A 462 -31.37 -20.31 0.89
C GLU A 462 -29.85 -20.11 1.03
N VAL A 463 -29.13 -20.02 -0.10
CA VAL A 463 -27.68 -19.79 -0.09
C VAL A 463 -27.35 -18.42 0.51
N MET A 464 -28.08 -17.37 0.15
CA MET A 464 -27.85 -16.02 0.67
C MET A 464 -28.13 -15.93 2.18
N ALA A 465 -29.19 -16.58 2.67
CA ALA A 465 -29.48 -16.64 4.10
C ALA A 465 -28.37 -17.35 4.89
N ASN A 466 -27.84 -18.45 4.37
CA ASN A 466 -26.69 -19.14 4.97
C ASN A 466 -25.42 -18.28 4.89
N TYR A 467 -25.20 -17.59 3.77
CA TYR A 467 -24.02 -16.78 3.57
C TYR A 467 -23.96 -15.60 4.54
N LYS A 468 -25.09 -14.94 4.79
CA LYS A 468 -25.20 -13.88 5.80
C LYS A 468 -24.81 -14.34 7.21
N LYS A 469 -25.14 -15.58 7.60
CA LYS A 469 -24.72 -16.18 8.88
C LYS A 469 -23.23 -16.44 8.92
N VAL A 470 -22.66 -16.99 7.83
CA VAL A 470 -21.21 -17.23 7.73
C VAL A 470 -20.43 -15.92 7.79
N LEU A 471 -20.86 -14.89 7.07
CA LEU A 471 -20.19 -13.58 7.06
C LEU A 471 -20.17 -12.95 8.46
N LYS A 472 -21.24 -13.11 9.25
CA LYS A 472 -21.29 -12.64 10.63
C LYS A 472 -20.22 -13.29 11.50
N GLU A 473 -20.05 -14.61 11.41
CA GLU A 473 -18.99 -15.31 12.16
C GLU A 473 -17.59 -14.96 11.66
N ILE A 474 -17.40 -14.83 10.34
CA ILE A 474 -16.12 -14.38 9.78
C ILE A 474 -15.75 -12.98 10.27
N ALA A 475 -16.70 -12.04 10.28
CA ALA A 475 -16.47 -10.69 10.78
C ALA A 475 -16.02 -10.72 12.25
N ARG A 476 -16.67 -11.54 13.09
CA ARG A 476 -16.31 -11.73 14.50
C ARG A 476 -14.88 -12.28 14.66
N VAL A 477 -14.57 -13.42 14.03
CA VAL A 477 -13.24 -14.05 14.16
C VAL A 477 -12.14 -13.14 13.61
N TYR A 478 -12.42 -12.42 12.53
CA TYR A 478 -11.49 -11.45 11.96
C TYR A 478 -11.23 -10.30 12.92
N ASN A 479 -12.27 -9.73 13.51
CA ASN A 479 -12.15 -8.69 14.54
C ASN A 479 -11.35 -9.15 15.76
N ASP A 480 -11.65 -10.35 16.29
CA ASP A 480 -10.95 -10.90 17.45
C ASP A 480 -9.45 -11.07 17.17
N ALA A 481 -9.10 -11.59 16.00
CA ALA A 481 -7.71 -11.70 15.55
C ALA A 481 -7.04 -10.31 15.46
N MET A 482 -7.74 -9.31 14.88
CA MET A 482 -7.18 -7.98 14.74
C MET A 482 -6.97 -7.24 16.06
N ASN A 483 -7.88 -7.41 17.01
CA ASN A 483 -7.75 -6.85 18.35
C ASN A 483 -6.51 -7.40 19.06
N ILE A 484 -6.25 -8.71 18.94
CA ILE A 484 -5.05 -9.35 19.50
C ILE A 484 -3.79 -8.82 18.82
N ILE A 485 -3.76 -8.82 17.48
CA ILE A 485 -2.59 -8.37 16.70
C ILE A 485 -2.18 -6.96 17.10
N HIS A 486 -3.11 -6.01 17.09
CA HIS A 486 -2.75 -4.61 17.30
C HIS A 486 -2.45 -4.27 18.76
N TYR A 487 -3.08 -4.97 19.70
CA TYR A 487 -2.67 -4.89 21.10
C TYR A 487 -1.21 -5.35 21.27
N MET A 488 -0.84 -6.48 20.66
CA MET A 488 0.51 -7.02 20.76
C MET A 488 1.54 -6.18 20.00
N HIS A 489 1.15 -5.58 18.87
CA HIS A 489 2.03 -4.71 18.10
C HIS A 489 2.34 -3.41 18.87
N ASP A 490 1.34 -2.76 19.46
CA ASP A 490 1.57 -1.59 20.31
C ASP A 490 2.45 -1.94 21.52
N LYS A 491 2.25 -3.12 22.11
CA LYS A 491 3.00 -3.54 23.31
C LYS A 491 4.44 -3.92 23.00
N TYR A 492 4.69 -4.63 21.90
CA TYR A 492 5.99 -5.25 21.65
C TYR A 492 6.75 -4.64 20.49
N TYR A 493 6.12 -3.88 19.59
CA TYR A 493 6.80 -3.32 18.44
C TYR A 493 6.24 -1.95 18.01
N TYR A 494 6.00 -1.05 18.97
CA TYR A 494 5.51 0.30 18.71
C TYR A 494 6.45 1.12 17.79
N GLU A 495 5.87 1.80 16.79
CA GLU A 495 6.56 2.53 15.72
C GLU A 495 7.01 3.92 16.14
N LYS A 496 7.79 4.03 17.22
CA LYS A 496 8.16 5.31 17.85
C LYS A 496 8.77 6.33 16.88
N ALA A 497 9.55 5.93 15.87
CA ALA A 497 10.09 6.86 14.88
C ALA A 497 9.01 7.51 14.01
N GLN A 498 8.04 6.73 13.51
CA GLN A 498 6.93 7.24 12.70
C GLN A 498 5.97 8.06 13.57
N MET A 499 5.60 7.53 14.74
CA MET A 499 4.65 8.17 15.66
C MET A 499 5.19 9.49 16.25
N ALA A 500 6.51 9.67 16.29
CA ALA A 500 7.11 10.95 16.71
C ALA A 500 6.78 12.11 15.75
N PHE A 501 6.48 11.81 14.48
CA PHE A 501 6.04 12.77 13.46
C PHE A 501 4.52 12.82 13.30
N ILE A 502 3.77 12.29 14.26
CA ILE A 502 2.30 12.30 14.28
C ILE A 502 1.85 13.05 15.54
N ASP A 503 0.67 13.68 15.50
CA ASP A 503 0.04 14.29 16.66
C ASP A 503 -0.15 13.26 17.78
N THR A 504 -0.09 13.72 19.03
CA THR A 504 0.05 12.81 20.18
C THR A 504 -1.07 11.79 20.33
N ASN A 505 -2.31 12.13 19.98
CA ASN A 505 -3.44 11.20 19.99
C ASN A 505 -4.12 11.17 18.61
N PRO A 506 -3.56 10.42 17.64
CA PRO A 506 -4.10 10.40 16.29
C PRO A 506 -5.42 9.63 16.22
N ARG A 507 -6.22 9.95 15.20
CA ARG A 507 -7.36 9.09 14.85
C ARG A 507 -6.85 7.75 14.34
N ILE A 508 -7.55 6.67 14.68
CA ILE A 508 -7.15 5.33 14.27
C ILE A 508 -8.31 4.72 13.49
N ASN A 509 -8.04 4.24 12.28
CA ASN A 509 -8.92 3.32 11.59
C ASN A 509 -8.43 1.89 11.78
N LEU A 510 -9.35 0.94 11.97
CA LEU A 510 -9.05 -0.48 11.84
C LEU A 510 -9.43 -0.92 10.43
N ALA A 511 -8.43 -1.25 9.63
CA ALA A 511 -8.55 -1.52 8.21
C ALA A 511 -8.71 -3.03 7.96
N TYR A 512 -9.95 -3.47 7.81
CA TYR A 512 -10.27 -4.80 7.31
C TYR A 512 -10.18 -4.84 5.79
N GLY A 513 -9.88 -6.00 5.21
CA GLY A 513 -9.93 -6.19 3.77
C GLY A 513 -10.78 -7.39 3.37
N ALA A 514 -11.21 -7.40 2.11
CA ALA A 514 -11.94 -8.50 1.51
C ALA A 514 -11.34 -8.91 0.16
N ALA A 515 -11.31 -10.22 -0.09
CA ALA A 515 -10.87 -10.84 -1.35
C ALA A 515 -11.98 -11.70 -1.97
N GLY A 516 -12.01 -11.75 -3.30
CA GLY A 516 -12.93 -12.60 -4.06
C GLY A 516 -14.34 -12.02 -4.24
N LEU A 517 -14.49 -10.68 -4.21
CA LEU A 517 -15.79 -10.01 -4.37
C LEU A 517 -16.48 -10.38 -5.68
N SER A 518 -15.75 -10.34 -6.80
CA SER A 518 -16.29 -10.68 -8.13
C SER A 518 -16.73 -12.15 -8.21
N ILE A 519 -15.98 -13.07 -7.60
CA ILE A 519 -16.37 -14.50 -7.52
C ILE A 519 -17.69 -14.65 -6.76
N VAL A 520 -17.86 -13.93 -5.65
CA VAL A 520 -19.10 -13.98 -4.88
C VAL A 520 -20.26 -13.40 -5.67
N ALA A 521 -20.09 -12.23 -6.29
CA ALA A 521 -21.11 -11.61 -7.13
C ALA A 521 -21.53 -12.53 -8.28
N ASP A 522 -20.56 -13.07 -9.02
CA ASP A 522 -20.83 -13.97 -10.15
C ASP A 522 -21.42 -15.31 -9.69
N SER A 523 -21.01 -15.83 -8.53
CA SER A 523 -21.57 -17.09 -7.99
C SER A 523 -23.02 -16.92 -7.59
N LEU A 524 -23.35 -15.81 -6.94
CA LEU A 524 -24.72 -15.46 -6.58
C LEU A 524 -25.57 -15.16 -7.83
N SER A 525 -24.97 -14.55 -8.85
CA SER A 525 -25.61 -14.33 -10.16
C SER A 525 -25.92 -15.65 -10.87
N ALA A 526 -24.96 -16.58 -10.92
CA ALA A 526 -25.16 -17.91 -11.49
C ALA A 526 -26.31 -18.66 -10.81
N ILE A 527 -26.34 -18.66 -9.48
CA ILE A 527 -27.40 -19.31 -8.69
C ILE A 527 -28.78 -18.67 -8.94
N LYS A 528 -28.82 -17.35 -9.18
CA LYS A 528 -30.08 -16.62 -9.36
C LYS A 528 -30.64 -16.69 -10.78
N TYR A 529 -29.79 -16.65 -11.78
CA TYR A 529 -30.19 -16.47 -13.19
C TYR A 529 -29.93 -17.70 -14.07
N ALA A 530 -29.13 -18.65 -13.60
CA ALA A 530 -28.94 -19.95 -14.22
C ALA A 530 -29.33 -21.05 -13.22
N LYS A 531 -29.22 -22.31 -13.66
CA LYS A 531 -29.47 -23.47 -12.80
C LYS A 531 -28.13 -24.08 -12.41
N VAL A 532 -27.73 -23.85 -11.17
CA VAL A 532 -26.46 -24.36 -10.62
C VAL A 532 -26.72 -25.62 -9.78
N LYS A 533 -26.12 -26.74 -10.18
CA LYS A 533 -26.18 -28.01 -9.43
C LYS A 533 -24.83 -28.30 -8.78
N ALA A 534 -24.81 -28.42 -7.45
CA ALA A 534 -23.63 -28.83 -6.71
C ALA A 534 -23.25 -30.30 -6.99
N LYS A 535 -21.98 -30.54 -7.30
CA LYS A 535 -21.39 -31.89 -7.30
C LYS A 535 -20.79 -32.14 -5.94
N ARG A 536 -21.26 -33.16 -5.24
CA ARG A 536 -20.84 -33.49 -3.88
C ARG A 536 -20.09 -34.82 -3.86
N ASN A 537 -19.07 -34.88 -3.01
CA ASN A 537 -18.34 -36.11 -2.74
C ASN A 537 -19.10 -37.00 -1.73
N ASP A 538 -18.51 -38.17 -1.40
CA ASP A 538 -19.11 -39.17 -0.52
C ASP A 538 -19.47 -38.66 0.89
N ILE A 539 -18.84 -37.57 1.35
CA ILE A 539 -19.11 -36.94 2.66
C ILE A 539 -20.00 -35.68 2.55
N GLY A 540 -20.57 -35.44 1.36
CA GLY A 540 -21.54 -34.39 1.08
C GLY A 540 -20.93 -32.99 0.88
N LEU A 541 -19.63 -32.87 0.65
CA LEU A 541 -18.96 -31.58 0.38
C LEU A 541 -18.88 -31.31 -1.11
N THR A 542 -19.03 -30.05 -1.51
CA THR A 542 -18.91 -29.64 -2.91
C THR A 542 -17.50 -29.80 -3.44
N GLU A 543 -17.38 -30.47 -4.59
CA GLU A 543 -16.13 -30.61 -5.36
C GLU A 543 -16.20 -29.95 -6.74
N GLY A 544 -17.40 -29.56 -7.18
CA GLY A 544 -17.65 -28.83 -8.42
C GLY A 544 -19.10 -28.37 -8.54
N PHE A 545 -19.41 -27.69 -9.64
CA PHE A 545 -20.75 -27.21 -9.95
C PHE A 545 -21.02 -27.41 -11.45
N ASP A 546 -22.21 -27.93 -11.79
CA ASP A 546 -22.74 -27.90 -13.16
C ASP A 546 -23.63 -26.67 -13.30
N ILE A 547 -23.44 -25.91 -14.36
CA ILE A 547 -24.22 -24.69 -14.65
C ILE A 547 -24.98 -24.93 -15.95
N GLU A 548 -26.30 -24.85 -15.88
CA GLU A 548 -27.22 -24.93 -17.03
C GLU A 548 -27.88 -23.55 -17.22
N GLY A 549 -27.57 -22.87 -18.33
CA GLY A 549 -28.07 -21.54 -18.67
C GLY A 549 -27.03 -20.43 -18.55
N GLU A 550 -27.33 -19.28 -19.14
CA GLU A 550 -26.49 -18.07 -19.12
C GLU A 550 -26.82 -17.20 -17.92
N PHE A 551 -25.84 -16.48 -17.39
CA PHE A 551 -26.01 -15.52 -16.29
C PHE A 551 -25.08 -14.32 -16.47
N PRO A 552 -25.43 -13.13 -15.93
CA PRO A 552 -24.60 -11.94 -16.05
C PRO A 552 -23.36 -12.00 -15.14
N TYR A 553 -22.21 -11.56 -15.68
CA TYR A 553 -20.97 -11.41 -14.93
C TYR A 553 -20.70 -9.95 -14.54
N TYR A 554 -20.18 -9.75 -13.34
CA TYR A 554 -19.69 -8.48 -12.83
C TYR A 554 -18.57 -7.93 -13.75
N GLY A 555 -18.59 -6.63 -14.03
CA GLY A 555 -17.64 -6.00 -14.97
C GLY A 555 -18.21 -5.68 -16.35
N ASN A 556 -19.53 -5.79 -16.54
CA ASN A 556 -20.19 -5.60 -17.84
C ASN A 556 -21.32 -4.56 -17.79
N ASP A 557 -21.27 -3.66 -16.80
CA ASP A 557 -22.28 -2.64 -16.50
C ASP A 557 -23.71 -3.22 -16.46
N ASP A 558 -23.88 -4.32 -15.72
CA ASP A 558 -25.16 -5.02 -15.57
C ASP A 558 -25.60 -5.01 -14.09
N ASP A 559 -26.60 -4.18 -13.79
CA ASP A 559 -27.07 -3.94 -12.42
C ASP A 559 -27.54 -5.22 -11.71
N ARG A 560 -27.93 -6.26 -12.45
CA ARG A 560 -28.38 -7.54 -11.88
C ARG A 560 -27.31 -8.23 -11.06
N VAL A 561 -26.03 -8.06 -11.42
CA VAL A 561 -24.86 -8.65 -10.72
C VAL A 561 -24.03 -7.58 -10.02
N ASP A 562 -23.93 -6.36 -10.57
CA ASP A 562 -23.22 -5.25 -9.94
C ASP A 562 -23.84 -4.89 -8.58
N SER A 563 -25.18 -4.91 -8.46
CA SER A 563 -25.86 -4.69 -7.17
C SER A 563 -25.55 -5.77 -6.12
N MET A 564 -25.18 -6.99 -6.55
CA MET A 564 -24.76 -8.04 -5.61
C MET A 564 -23.38 -7.73 -5.03
N ALA A 565 -22.44 -7.26 -5.86
CA ALA A 565 -21.12 -6.82 -5.39
C ALA A 565 -21.27 -5.66 -4.38
N VAL A 566 -22.06 -4.64 -4.73
CA VAL A 566 -22.36 -3.49 -3.84
C VAL A 566 -23.00 -3.95 -2.53
N GLY A 567 -24.03 -4.80 -2.60
CA GLY A 567 -24.76 -5.27 -1.43
C GLY A 567 -23.93 -6.12 -0.47
N ILE A 568 -23.03 -6.97 -0.99
CA ILE A 568 -22.11 -7.76 -0.15
C ILE A 568 -21.07 -6.88 0.54
N THR A 569 -20.53 -5.88 -0.17
CA THR A 569 -19.59 -4.91 0.41
C THR A 569 -20.24 -4.14 1.56
N GLN A 570 -21.42 -3.56 1.35
CA GLN A 570 -22.19 -2.87 2.39
C GLN A 570 -22.42 -3.79 3.60
N TYR A 571 -23.01 -4.96 3.36
CA TYR A 571 -23.40 -5.86 4.44
C TYR A 571 -22.20 -6.30 5.30
N PHE A 572 -21.06 -6.59 4.68
CA PHE A 572 -19.86 -6.97 5.44
C PHE A 572 -19.26 -5.79 6.21
N SER A 573 -19.31 -4.58 5.64
CA SER A 573 -18.89 -3.35 6.34
C SER A 573 -19.75 -3.08 7.57
N ASP A 574 -21.07 -3.22 7.45
CA ASP A 574 -22.02 -3.05 8.57
C ASP A 574 -21.72 -4.02 9.71
N LEU A 575 -21.51 -5.31 9.40
CA LEU A 575 -21.15 -6.32 10.40
C LEU A 575 -19.87 -5.96 11.16
N LEU A 576 -18.85 -5.43 10.48
CA LEU A 576 -17.60 -5.02 11.11
C LEU A 576 -17.79 -3.78 12.00
N ASN A 577 -18.68 -2.86 11.61
CA ASN A 577 -19.00 -1.65 12.38
C ASN A 577 -19.72 -1.93 13.71
N GLU A 578 -20.38 -3.09 13.83
CA GLU A 578 -21.09 -3.50 15.06
C GLU A 578 -20.16 -4.07 16.15
N LEU A 579 -18.92 -4.40 15.82
CA LEU A 579 -18.02 -5.15 16.71
C LEU A 579 -17.16 -4.24 17.60
N PRO A 580 -16.85 -4.66 18.85
CA PRO A 580 -15.93 -3.94 19.70
C PRO A 580 -14.49 -4.09 19.21
N VAL A 581 -13.78 -2.96 19.17
CA VAL A 581 -12.49 -2.81 18.52
C VAL A 581 -11.44 -2.20 19.45
N TYR A 582 -10.22 -2.72 19.38
CA TYR A 582 -9.09 -2.27 20.18
C TYR A 582 -8.83 -0.76 19.98
N LYS A 583 -8.58 -0.05 21.09
CA LYS A 583 -8.44 1.42 21.15
C LYS A 583 -9.65 2.20 20.59
N ASN A 584 -10.83 1.58 20.48
CA ASN A 584 -12.02 2.17 19.86
C ASN A 584 -11.71 2.73 18.45
N ALA A 585 -10.80 2.08 17.71
CA ALA A 585 -10.46 2.45 16.34
C ALA A 585 -11.71 2.38 15.45
N ARG A 586 -11.86 3.28 14.48
CA ARG A 586 -13.02 3.25 13.56
C ARG A 586 -12.86 2.09 12.56
N PRO A 587 -13.77 1.11 12.48
CA PRO A 587 -13.73 0.08 11.46
C PRO A 587 -13.82 0.68 10.05
N THR A 588 -13.06 0.13 9.13
CA THR A 588 -13.09 0.46 7.70
C THR A 588 -12.81 -0.79 6.89
N LEU A 589 -13.33 -0.87 5.67
CA LEU A 589 -13.14 -2.01 4.77
C LEU A 589 -12.39 -1.57 3.51
N SER A 590 -11.55 -2.45 2.96
CA SER A 590 -11.03 -2.34 1.61
C SER A 590 -11.40 -3.55 0.75
N ILE A 591 -11.66 -3.30 -0.53
CA ILE A 591 -11.73 -4.34 -1.55
C ILE A 591 -10.35 -4.37 -2.23
N LEU A 592 -9.42 -5.06 -1.58
CA LEU A 592 -8.00 -5.09 -1.91
C LEU A 592 -7.42 -6.46 -1.59
N THR A 593 -6.66 -7.06 -2.52
CA THR A 593 -6.06 -8.39 -2.34
C THR A 593 -4.55 -8.39 -2.28
N ILE A 594 -3.87 -7.39 -2.87
CA ILE A 594 -2.44 -7.53 -3.23
C ILE A 594 -2.27 -8.78 -4.12
N THR A 595 -1.23 -9.59 -3.94
CA THR A 595 -1.05 -10.90 -4.61
C THR A 595 -1.61 -12.07 -3.81
N SER A 596 -2.33 -11.79 -2.70
CA SER A 596 -3.07 -12.82 -1.97
C SER A 596 -4.18 -13.46 -2.81
N ASN A 597 -4.54 -12.88 -3.96
CA ASN A 597 -5.49 -13.46 -4.91
C ASN A 597 -5.03 -14.82 -5.44
N VAL A 598 -3.72 -15.01 -5.65
CA VAL A 598 -3.14 -16.30 -6.03
C VAL A 598 -3.23 -17.29 -4.87
N MET A 599 -2.82 -16.89 -3.67
CA MET A 599 -2.81 -17.75 -2.48
C MET A 599 -4.21 -18.17 -2.03
N TYR A 600 -5.18 -17.25 -2.05
CA TYR A 600 -6.57 -17.61 -1.79
C TYR A 600 -7.17 -18.48 -2.87
N GLY A 601 -6.85 -18.24 -4.14
CA GLY A 601 -7.22 -19.13 -5.25
C GLY A 601 -6.79 -20.57 -5.00
N LYS A 602 -5.50 -20.77 -4.68
CA LYS A 602 -4.92 -22.08 -4.34
C LYS A 602 -5.61 -22.78 -3.18
N LYS A 603 -6.06 -22.02 -2.18
CA LYS A 603 -6.74 -22.54 -0.98
C LYS A 603 -8.25 -22.66 -1.11
N THR A 604 -8.84 -22.34 -2.26
CA THR A 604 -10.30 -22.34 -2.45
C THR A 604 -10.71 -23.38 -3.51
N GLY A 605 -11.69 -24.21 -3.18
CA GLY A 605 -12.33 -25.18 -4.08
C GLY A 605 -12.98 -24.54 -5.30
N ALA A 606 -13.63 -25.34 -6.15
CA ALA A 606 -14.44 -24.79 -7.25
C ALA A 606 -15.58 -23.92 -6.68
N THR A 607 -16.03 -22.91 -7.42
CA THR A 607 -17.11 -21.99 -6.98
C THR A 607 -18.30 -21.98 -7.96
N PRO A 608 -19.51 -21.60 -7.50
CA PRO A 608 -20.74 -21.65 -8.31
C PRO A 608 -20.72 -20.83 -9.60
N ASP A 609 -19.82 -19.84 -9.71
CA ASP A 609 -19.55 -19.05 -10.91
C ASP A 609 -18.77 -19.81 -12.01
N GLY A 610 -18.45 -21.07 -11.79
CA GLY A 610 -17.68 -21.90 -12.72
C GLY A 610 -16.16 -21.76 -12.59
N ARG A 611 -15.65 -20.94 -11.66
CA ARG A 611 -14.20 -20.88 -11.41
C ARG A 611 -13.73 -22.20 -10.81
N LEU A 612 -12.73 -22.81 -11.43
CA LEU A 612 -12.16 -24.10 -11.02
C LEU A 612 -11.35 -23.98 -9.72
N LYS A 613 -11.23 -25.09 -8.99
CA LYS A 613 -10.39 -25.19 -7.79
C LYS A 613 -8.96 -24.73 -8.09
N GLY A 614 -8.38 -23.94 -7.19
CA GLY A 614 -6.97 -23.52 -7.29
C GLY A 614 -6.70 -22.33 -8.22
N VAL A 615 -7.63 -21.97 -9.11
CA VAL A 615 -7.47 -20.81 -10.02
C VAL A 615 -7.41 -19.52 -9.20
N ALA A 616 -6.47 -18.62 -9.52
CA ALA A 616 -6.32 -17.34 -8.84
C ALA A 616 -7.62 -16.51 -8.86
N PHE A 617 -7.82 -15.69 -7.83
CA PHE A 617 -8.89 -14.69 -7.85
C PHE A 617 -8.46 -13.48 -8.70
N ALA A 618 -9.41 -12.64 -9.08
CA ALA A 618 -9.09 -11.31 -9.57
C ALA A 618 -8.42 -10.44 -8.49
N PRO A 619 -7.53 -9.50 -8.87
CA PRO A 619 -6.92 -8.56 -7.93
C PRO A 619 -7.95 -7.54 -7.44
N GLY A 620 -7.95 -7.22 -6.15
CA GLY A 620 -8.81 -6.18 -5.57
C GLY A 620 -10.29 -6.36 -5.90
N ALA A 621 -10.89 -5.30 -6.48
CA ALA A 621 -12.29 -5.21 -6.89
C ALA A 621 -12.51 -5.51 -8.38
N ASN A 622 -11.50 -6.05 -9.07
CA ASN A 622 -11.60 -6.36 -10.49
C ASN A 622 -12.66 -7.44 -10.78
N PRO A 623 -13.27 -7.40 -11.98
CA PRO A 623 -13.92 -8.54 -12.59
C PRO A 623 -13.02 -9.77 -12.64
N MET A 624 -13.62 -10.96 -12.57
CA MET A 624 -12.88 -12.20 -12.80
C MET A 624 -12.28 -12.21 -14.21
N HIS A 625 -11.07 -12.76 -14.33
CA HIS A 625 -10.28 -12.69 -15.55
C HIS A 625 -11.06 -13.15 -16.79
N GLY A 626 -11.11 -12.28 -17.81
CA GLY A 626 -11.79 -12.54 -19.07
C GLY A 626 -13.32 -12.42 -19.03
N ARG A 627 -13.93 -12.08 -17.89
CA ARG A 627 -15.40 -11.97 -17.79
C ARG A 627 -15.95 -10.60 -18.12
N ASP A 628 -15.12 -9.56 -18.11
CA ASP A 628 -15.44 -8.19 -18.51
C ASP A 628 -15.28 -8.00 -20.02
N GLU A 629 -16.26 -8.50 -20.77
CA GLU A 629 -16.21 -8.64 -22.23
C GLU A 629 -16.81 -7.43 -22.98
N LYS A 630 -17.54 -6.54 -22.30
CA LYS A 630 -18.22 -5.38 -22.93
C LYS A 630 -17.35 -4.12 -23.11
N GLY A 631 -16.04 -4.23 -22.91
CA GLY A 631 -15.08 -3.12 -23.11
C GLY A 631 -14.65 -2.42 -21.82
N ALA A 632 -13.65 -1.55 -21.93
CA ALA A 632 -13.04 -0.84 -20.80
C ALA A 632 -14.05 -0.02 -20.00
N ILE A 633 -14.89 0.77 -20.64
CA ILE A 633 -15.86 1.68 -20.01
C ILE A 633 -16.91 0.89 -19.22
N ALA A 634 -17.36 -0.26 -19.73
CA ALA A 634 -18.32 -1.11 -19.02
C ALA A 634 -17.69 -1.70 -17.75
N SER A 635 -16.46 -2.22 -17.85
CA SER A 635 -15.68 -2.75 -16.72
C SER A 635 -15.46 -1.68 -15.64
N LEU A 636 -14.99 -0.50 -16.06
CA LEU A 636 -14.80 0.66 -15.19
C LEU A 636 -16.12 1.12 -14.55
N SER A 637 -17.23 1.11 -15.29
CA SER A 637 -18.54 1.53 -14.77
C SER A 637 -19.09 0.56 -13.72
N SER A 638 -18.89 -0.76 -13.89
CA SER A 638 -19.24 -1.73 -12.84
C SER A 638 -18.45 -1.49 -11.56
N VAL A 639 -17.13 -1.28 -11.66
CA VAL A 639 -16.29 -1.04 -10.48
C VAL A 639 -16.63 0.30 -9.80
N SER A 640 -16.98 1.33 -10.56
CA SER A 640 -17.36 2.64 -10.01
C SER A 640 -18.64 2.59 -9.16
N LYS A 641 -19.45 1.54 -9.27
CA LYS A 641 -20.68 1.37 -8.47
C LYS A 641 -20.40 0.96 -7.03
N ILE A 642 -19.21 0.43 -6.71
CA ILE A 642 -18.84 0.12 -5.33
C ILE A 642 -18.74 1.42 -4.55
N ASN A 643 -19.60 1.56 -3.55
CA ASN A 643 -19.68 2.76 -2.74
C ASN A 643 -18.45 2.87 -1.82
N TYR A 644 -17.71 3.97 -1.95
CA TYR A 644 -16.53 4.22 -1.12
C TYR A 644 -16.87 4.42 0.36
N ASP A 645 -18.07 4.89 0.71
CA ASP A 645 -18.47 5.03 2.12
C ASP A 645 -18.48 3.69 2.87
N ASP A 646 -18.72 2.60 2.16
CA ASP A 646 -18.72 1.24 2.72
C ASP A 646 -17.34 0.59 2.67
N ALA A 647 -16.40 1.21 1.95
CA ALA A 647 -15.06 0.71 1.70
C ALA A 647 -13.99 1.82 1.86
N GLN A 648 -14.05 2.60 2.95
CA GLN A 648 -13.18 3.76 3.19
C GLN A 648 -11.69 3.43 3.43
N ASP A 649 -11.28 2.15 3.46
CA ASP A 649 -9.86 1.76 3.37
C ASP A 649 -9.38 1.57 1.92
N GLY A 650 -10.30 1.59 0.95
CA GLY A 650 -10.04 1.73 -0.48
C GLY A 650 -10.64 0.61 -1.35
N VAL A 651 -10.97 0.95 -2.61
CA VAL A 651 -11.45 0.02 -3.63
C VAL A 651 -10.42 -0.04 -4.75
N SER A 652 -9.67 -1.15 -4.85
CA SER A 652 -8.58 -1.27 -5.82
C SER A 652 -9.07 -1.84 -7.15
N ASN A 653 -8.62 -1.25 -8.26
CA ASN A 653 -8.95 -1.66 -9.62
C ASN A 653 -7.68 -1.63 -10.48
N THR A 654 -7.37 -2.74 -11.14
CA THR A 654 -6.22 -2.87 -12.04
C THR A 654 -6.68 -2.95 -13.48
N PHE A 655 -6.49 -1.86 -14.21
CA PHE A 655 -6.90 -1.72 -15.59
C PHE A 655 -5.71 -1.91 -16.53
N SER A 656 -5.88 -2.76 -17.53
CA SER A 656 -4.90 -3.02 -18.58
C SER A 656 -5.55 -2.84 -19.94
N ILE A 657 -4.96 -1.98 -20.77
CA ILE A 657 -5.42 -1.71 -22.14
C ILE A 657 -4.26 -1.90 -23.11
N VAL A 658 -4.53 -2.43 -24.31
CA VAL A 658 -3.51 -2.50 -25.35
C VAL A 658 -3.32 -1.12 -26.01
N PRO A 659 -2.08 -0.70 -26.35
CA PRO A 659 -1.82 0.66 -26.84
C PRO A 659 -2.68 1.08 -28.05
N ARG A 660 -2.91 0.15 -28.99
CA ARG A 660 -3.70 0.42 -30.21
C ARG A 660 -5.17 0.72 -29.91
N SER A 661 -5.71 0.14 -28.85
CA SER A 661 -7.12 0.31 -28.46
C SER A 661 -7.34 1.62 -27.73
N LEU A 662 -6.30 2.16 -27.10
CA LEU A 662 -6.33 3.47 -26.45
C LEU A 662 -6.30 4.62 -27.49
N GLY A 663 -5.65 4.43 -28.63
CA GLY A 663 -5.59 5.43 -29.69
C GLY A 663 -4.61 5.07 -30.81
N VAL A 664 -4.83 5.62 -32.02
CA VAL A 664 -3.96 5.36 -33.17
C VAL A 664 -2.67 6.16 -33.05
N THR A 665 -2.80 7.47 -32.76
CA THR A 665 -1.66 8.37 -32.55
C THR A 665 -1.28 8.45 -31.07
N PRO A 666 -0.03 8.84 -30.73
CA PRO A 666 0.35 9.14 -29.35
C PRO A 666 -0.57 10.16 -28.67
N GLU A 667 -0.97 11.21 -29.40
CA GLU A 667 -1.86 12.26 -28.92
C GLU A 667 -3.26 11.70 -28.60
N ASP A 668 -3.84 10.89 -29.50
CA ASP A 668 -5.13 10.24 -29.25
C ASP A 668 -5.09 9.37 -27.97
N ARG A 669 -3.97 8.69 -27.72
CA ARG A 669 -3.82 7.83 -26.54
C ARG A 669 -3.84 8.64 -25.25
N VAL A 670 -3.16 9.78 -25.24
CA VAL A 670 -3.15 10.70 -24.08
C VAL A 670 -4.56 11.23 -23.86
N ASP A 671 -5.17 11.81 -24.89
CA ASP A 671 -6.49 12.44 -24.80
C ASP A 671 -7.58 11.45 -24.37
N ASN A 672 -7.57 10.23 -24.92
CA ASN A 672 -8.54 9.21 -24.56
C ASN A 672 -8.30 8.66 -23.14
N LEU A 673 -7.05 8.51 -22.71
CA LEU A 673 -6.76 8.06 -21.34
C LEU A 673 -7.19 9.10 -20.31
N VAL A 674 -6.92 10.38 -20.55
CA VAL A 674 -7.39 11.50 -19.71
C VAL A 674 -8.91 11.51 -19.67
N SER A 675 -9.57 11.45 -20.82
CA SER A 675 -11.05 11.45 -20.91
C SER A 675 -11.68 10.26 -20.17
N MET A 676 -11.07 9.08 -20.28
CA MET A 676 -11.51 7.87 -19.58
C MET A 676 -11.37 8.01 -18.05
N MET A 677 -10.24 8.55 -17.58
CA MET A 677 -10.01 8.80 -16.15
C MET A 677 -10.96 9.86 -15.61
N ASP A 678 -11.15 10.97 -16.32
CA ASP A 678 -12.10 12.03 -15.95
C ASP A 678 -13.53 11.46 -15.84
N GLY A 679 -13.95 10.63 -16.79
CA GLY A 679 -15.24 9.94 -16.75
C GLY A 679 -15.37 8.97 -15.56
N TYR A 680 -14.36 8.13 -15.34
CA TYR A 680 -14.35 7.14 -14.25
C TYR A 680 -14.40 7.81 -12.86
N PHE A 681 -13.56 8.83 -12.64
CA PHE A 681 -13.52 9.54 -11.35
C PHE A 681 -14.73 10.47 -11.14
N SER A 682 -15.32 11.01 -12.20
CA SER A 682 -16.60 11.74 -12.11
C SER A 682 -17.76 10.83 -11.67
N LYS A 683 -17.68 9.51 -11.91
CA LYS A 683 -18.61 8.50 -11.39
C LYS A 683 -18.33 8.08 -9.94
N LYS A 684 -17.54 8.86 -9.19
CA LYS A 684 -17.17 8.58 -7.79
C LYS A 684 -16.41 7.26 -7.61
N ALA A 685 -15.74 6.76 -8.65
CA ALA A 685 -14.84 5.64 -8.50
C ALA A 685 -13.62 6.01 -7.64
N HIS A 686 -13.06 5.07 -6.89
CA HIS A 686 -12.00 5.39 -5.92
C HIS A 686 -10.59 5.41 -6.53
N HIS A 687 -10.14 4.30 -7.11
CA HIS A 687 -8.74 4.13 -7.53
C HIS A 687 -8.66 3.45 -8.90
N LEU A 688 -7.58 3.72 -9.63
CA LEU A 688 -7.21 3.08 -10.89
C LEU A 688 -5.70 2.86 -11.01
N ASN A 689 -5.28 1.61 -11.17
CA ASN A 689 -3.98 1.29 -11.76
C ASN A 689 -4.11 1.27 -13.28
N VAL A 690 -3.14 1.83 -14.00
CA VAL A 690 -3.15 1.88 -15.46
C VAL A 690 -1.93 1.16 -16.02
N ASN A 691 -2.17 0.08 -16.76
CA ASN A 691 -1.19 -0.58 -17.62
C ASN A 691 -1.54 -0.32 -19.10
N VAL A 692 -0.57 0.12 -19.89
CA VAL A 692 -0.69 0.28 -21.34
C VAL A 692 0.32 -0.65 -22.00
N LEU A 693 -0.04 -1.93 -22.12
CA LEU A 693 0.91 -3.01 -22.40
C LEU A 693 0.34 -4.02 -23.40
N ASN A 694 1.22 -4.67 -24.15
CA ASN A 694 0.86 -5.81 -25.00
C ASN A 694 1.17 -7.12 -24.27
N ARG A 695 0.25 -8.09 -24.34
CA ARG A 695 0.44 -9.45 -23.83
C ARG A 695 1.74 -10.10 -24.34
N ALA A 696 2.02 -9.97 -25.64
CA ALA A 696 3.21 -10.53 -26.27
C ALA A 696 4.53 -10.00 -25.66
N MET A 697 4.56 -8.74 -25.20
CA MET A 697 5.74 -8.18 -24.52
C MET A 697 5.96 -8.86 -23.16
N LEU A 698 4.90 -9.18 -22.43
CA LEU A 698 5.00 -9.91 -21.17
C LEU A 698 5.44 -11.35 -21.40
N GLU A 699 4.93 -12.00 -22.44
CA GLU A 699 5.36 -13.35 -22.84
C GLU A 699 6.86 -13.37 -23.20
N ASP A 700 7.34 -12.39 -23.96
CA ASP A 700 8.77 -12.25 -24.27
C ASP A 700 9.60 -11.99 -23.02
N ALA A 701 9.13 -11.13 -22.11
CA ALA A 701 9.82 -10.87 -20.85
C ALA A 701 9.85 -12.06 -19.88
N MET A 702 8.93 -13.01 -20.03
CA MET A 702 8.94 -14.27 -19.27
C MET A 702 10.03 -15.24 -19.74
N GLU A 703 10.37 -15.20 -21.02
CA GLU A 703 11.39 -16.09 -21.62
C GLU A 703 12.77 -15.43 -21.71
N HIS A 704 12.82 -14.10 -21.86
CA HIS A 704 14.02 -13.28 -22.00
C HIS A 704 14.10 -12.15 -20.95
N PRO A 705 14.08 -12.47 -19.64
CA PRO A 705 14.02 -11.45 -18.57
C PRO A 705 15.20 -10.46 -18.58
N GLU A 706 16.36 -10.85 -19.13
CA GLU A 706 17.54 -10.00 -19.29
C GLU A 706 17.32 -8.79 -20.20
N ASN A 707 16.36 -8.88 -21.13
CA ASN A 707 16.01 -7.78 -22.04
C ASN A 707 15.08 -6.75 -21.38
N TYR A 708 14.49 -7.10 -20.24
CA TYR A 708 13.46 -6.31 -19.56
C TYR A 708 13.81 -6.01 -18.08
N PRO A 709 15.04 -5.54 -17.77
CA PRO A 709 15.53 -5.45 -16.38
C PRO A 709 14.75 -4.44 -15.53
N GLN A 710 14.00 -3.52 -16.14
CA GLN A 710 13.19 -2.49 -15.48
C GLN A 710 11.71 -2.55 -15.88
N LEU A 711 11.25 -3.58 -16.60
CA LEU A 711 9.86 -3.68 -17.01
C LEU A 711 8.96 -3.69 -15.79
N THR A 712 8.18 -2.63 -15.64
CA THR A 712 7.35 -2.36 -14.48
C THR A 712 5.88 -2.47 -14.89
N ILE A 713 5.09 -3.14 -14.07
CA ILE A 713 3.64 -3.30 -14.28
C ILE A 713 2.89 -3.03 -12.99
N ARG A 714 1.66 -2.51 -13.09
CA ARG A 714 0.73 -2.41 -11.97
C ARG A 714 -0.01 -3.74 -11.77
N VAL A 715 -0.07 -4.24 -10.53
CA VAL A 715 -0.68 -5.55 -10.25
C VAL A 715 -1.91 -5.49 -9.34
N SER A 716 -1.88 -4.79 -8.21
CA SER A 716 -2.98 -4.86 -7.23
C SER A 716 -2.88 -3.72 -6.21
N GLY A 717 -2.83 -2.48 -6.70
CA GLY A 717 -2.64 -1.26 -5.90
C GLY A 717 -1.18 -0.82 -5.73
N TYR A 718 -0.27 -1.50 -6.40
CA TYR A 718 1.16 -1.18 -6.45
C TYR A 718 1.76 -1.73 -7.74
N ALA A 719 2.97 -1.26 -8.04
CA ALA A 719 3.76 -1.74 -9.16
C ALA A 719 4.74 -2.83 -8.73
N VAL A 720 5.16 -3.65 -9.69
CA VAL A 720 6.23 -4.64 -9.54
C VAL A 720 7.09 -4.67 -10.78
N ASN A 721 8.35 -5.05 -10.61
CA ASN A 721 9.18 -5.41 -11.73
C ASN A 721 8.76 -6.82 -12.17
N PHE A 722 8.25 -6.95 -13.40
CA PHE A 722 7.61 -8.16 -13.88
C PHE A 722 8.53 -9.39 -13.84
N VAL A 723 9.83 -9.20 -14.10
CA VAL A 723 10.81 -10.30 -14.07
C VAL A 723 11.18 -10.73 -12.65
N ARG A 724 10.73 -10.01 -11.62
CA ARG A 724 10.88 -10.40 -10.20
C ARG A 724 9.70 -11.22 -9.67
N LEU A 725 8.62 -11.35 -10.44
CA LEU A 725 7.50 -12.20 -10.08
C LEU A 725 7.85 -13.68 -10.28
N SER A 726 7.29 -14.56 -9.45
CA SER A 726 7.37 -16.00 -9.71
C SER A 726 6.57 -16.35 -10.97
N ARG A 727 6.91 -17.46 -11.63
CA ARG A 727 6.21 -17.92 -12.85
C ARG A 727 4.69 -18.00 -12.66
N GLU A 728 4.22 -18.45 -11.51
CA GLU A 728 2.79 -18.53 -11.19
C GLU A 728 2.13 -17.14 -11.16
N HIS A 729 2.79 -16.14 -10.56
CA HIS A 729 2.29 -14.76 -10.55
C HIS A 729 2.33 -14.14 -11.94
N GLN A 730 3.36 -14.43 -12.74
CA GLN A 730 3.43 -13.98 -14.14
C GLN A 730 2.28 -14.56 -14.98
N LEU A 731 1.97 -15.84 -14.80
CA LEU A 731 0.84 -16.50 -15.48
C LEU A 731 -0.51 -15.93 -15.03
N GLU A 732 -0.68 -15.55 -13.76
CA GLU A 732 -1.88 -14.84 -13.30
C GLU A 732 -1.97 -13.45 -13.92
N VAL A 733 -0.87 -12.71 -14.04
CA VAL A 733 -0.87 -11.41 -14.72
C VAL A 733 -1.27 -11.58 -16.19
N LEU A 734 -0.74 -12.59 -16.87
CA LEU A 734 -1.14 -12.89 -18.25
C LEU A 734 -2.62 -13.26 -18.33
N SER A 735 -3.18 -14.04 -17.41
CA SER A 735 -4.58 -14.47 -17.54
C SER A 735 -5.60 -13.33 -17.41
N ARG A 736 -5.21 -12.18 -16.84
CA ARG A 736 -6.05 -10.99 -16.71
C ARG A 736 -6.56 -10.47 -18.05
N SER A 737 -7.62 -9.66 -17.97
CA SER A 737 -8.21 -8.95 -19.09
C SER A 737 -7.26 -7.87 -19.61
N PHE A 738 -7.05 -7.85 -20.94
CA PHE A 738 -6.36 -6.79 -21.67
C PHE A 738 -7.41 -6.20 -22.61
N HIS A 739 -7.88 -4.99 -22.32
CA HIS A 739 -8.97 -4.40 -23.10
C HIS A 739 -8.50 -4.09 -24.52
N GLU A 740 -9.21 -4.66 -25.50
CA GLU A 740 -8.99 -4.44 -26.94
C GLU A 740 -9.95 -3.38 -27.53
N ARG A 741 -10.89 -2.88 -26.72
CA ARG A 741 -11.83 -1.81 -27.07
C ARG A 741 -12.21 -1.00 -25.84
N PHE A 742 -12.55 0.28 -26.06
CA PHE A 742 -13.17 1.13 -25.05
C PHE A 742 -14.50 0.57 -24.55
#